data_AF-A0A7W0VXD3-F1
#
_entry.id   AF-A0A7W0VXD3-F1
#
_cell.length_a   1.000
_cell.length_b   1.000
_cell.length_c   1.000
_cell.angle_alpha   90.00
_cell.angle_beta   90.00
_cell.angle_gamma   90.00
#
_symmetry.space_group_name_H-M   'P 1'
#
loop_
_entity.id
_entity.type
_entity.pdbx_description
1 polymer ?
#
loop_
_entity_poly.entity_id
_entity_poly.type
_entity_poly.pdbx_seq_one_letter_code
_entity_poly.pdbx_strand_id
1 'polypeptide(L)'
;MEAVPHGQASASSPPPGAEQKLTIEKFADGAIACLRFAGTIDESFEGKKLGGTAAGDTLVLDLGGVKKISSFGIREWVDFVTTANKQVRSMVLIECSPKVVDQLNMVANFNGGGRVFSFYAPFRCDYCDSEHRVLLQLDKDHEIIKSMKLAERPCPSCKEGMYFDEDGATFFSYIIGQEKFELEPEVAAFLASKLNYAVSDLNRKLRIDKIIEGRTTYLRLAGDLDRTFPREKLAEGLEGTVIIDLQSIGRIEPAGAAEWRGFVKMVSPLVDQLYLASAPTSFLEKLASVEDLGTKAQIVTLTLPYSCGSCGTNSGQTIEVAQHHDTLKFATAPELKCPTCKHALQCIAGESQMTALTTLPRSTATSDLVKTIGILRERALATQRTAKPTVNKDGSTTAAAPPRSSLLVPFLASLLAVVVAAGGYLAYQRMNKEPDGPKTKLGVITSKSAETRPAWISSDTQGTASCTDTKDKGMSCVGVSSISARQDDAEDEAADAALDAIANALAVRIANPAWKLSVIPVYKSARDAKLAAFDRDPSNTSSRRDVREARNAVGRMLRATSGGAVPAAPNARYWEEYTGSDGKRFLAFAQVTIGATELAKLVEQYTAPQTALGATAVSMFPLVGWRYPKLDHGAIITKLGTGPLQDLGLAEQYVVVSVAGRDVVDAASFAKLATDEHTALVGKGGTLRLKVQAADGAPREFATAIKPPEVDTPNTGRGSGGRNTGGGNTGGINVWDKFGGGKGPGRDDPTQ
;
A
#
# COMPACT_ATOMS: atom_id res chain seq x y z
N MET A 1 -15.54 0.19 63.73
CA MET A 1 -14.63 1.33 63.49
C MET A 1 -13.24 0.87 63.87
N GLU A 2 -12.47 0.38 62.89
CA GLU A 2 -11.01 0.39 62.88
C GLU A 2 -10.58 0.08 61.45
N ALA A 3 -9.67 0.90 60.93
CA ALA A 3 -9.43 1.12 59.51
C ALA A 3 -8.49 0.07 58.90
N VAL A 4 -8.81 -0.37 57.68
CA VAL A 4 -7.93 -1.14 56.79
C VAL A 4 -7.40 -0.17 55.71
N PRO A 5 -6.09 -0.13 55.42
CA PRO A 5 -5.51 0.89 54.57
C PRO A 5 -5.80 0.62 53.08
N HIS A 6 -6.39 1.60 52.40
CA HIS A 6 -6.46 1.64 50.95
C HIS A 6 -5.08 1.99 50.37
N GLY A 7 -4.29 0.97 50.04
CA GLY A 7 -3.18 1.10 49.11
C GLY A 7 -3.72 1.13 47.68
N GLN A 8 -4.16 2.31 47.21
CA GLN A 8 -4.25 2.57 45.78
C GLN A 8 -2.81 2.50 45.23
N ALA A 9 -2.52 1.52 44.39
CA ALA A 9 -1.34 1.55 43.54
C ALA A 9 -1.54 2.66 42.50
N SER A 10 -1.25 3.89 42.92
CA SER A 10 -0.96 5.01 42.03
C SER A 10 0.17 4.57 41.12
N ALA A 11 -0.13 4.40 39.84
CA ALA A 11 0.87 4.22 38.80
C ALA A 11 1.80 5.44 38.84
N SER A 12 2.94 5.29 39.51
CA SER A 12 4.02 6.27 39.49
C SER A 12 4.45 6.40 38.03
N SER A 13 4.34 7.61 37.49
CA SER A 13 4.91 7.92 36.19
C SER A 13 6.41 7.56 36.23
N PRO A 14 6.92 6.79 35.25
CA PRO A 14 8.33 6.48 35.20
C PRO A 14 9.13 7.79 35.05
N PRO A 15 10.37 7.83 35.56
CA PRO A 15 11.22 9.00 35.44
C PRO A 15 11.37 9.38 33.95
N PRO A 16 11.44 10.68 33.62
CA PRO A 16 11.58 11.13 32.24
C PRO A 16 12.92 10.61 31.70
N GLY A 17 12.87 9.57 30.86
CA GLY A 17 14.05 8.99 30.20
C GLY A 17 14.14 7.45 30.16
N ALA A 18 13.29 6.70 30.87
CA ALA A 18 13.30 5.23 30.76
C ALA A 18 12.43 4.75 29.58
N GLU A 19 13.08 4.25 28.52
CA GLU A 19 12.38 3.64 27.38
C GLU A 19 11.56 2.43 27.84
N GLN A 20 10.27 2.40 27.49
CA GLN A 20 9.40 1.29 27.87
C GLN A 20 9.75 0.04 27.03
N LYS A 21 10.10 -1.05 27.71
CA LYS A 21 10.39 -2.36 27.13
C LYS A 21 9.21 -2.90 26.32
N LEU A 22 9.48 -3.59 25.21
CA LEU A 22 8.47 -4.23 24.38
C LEU A 22 7.70 -5.31 25.15
N THR A 23 6.38 -5.22 25.11
CA THR A 23 5.43 -6.26 25.54
C THR A 23 4.67 -6.75 24.33
N ILE A 24 4.51 -8.08 24.23
CA ILE A 24 3.81 -8.73 23.12
C ILE A 24 2.74 -9.65 23.71
N GLU A 25 1.48 -9.31 23.50
CA GLU A 25 0.35 -10.15 23.86
C GLU A 25 -0.05 -11.00 22.66
N LYS A 26 -0.34 -12.28 22.89
CA LYS A 26 -0.76 -13.20 21.82
C LYS A 26 -2.20 -13.62 22.04
N PHE A 27 -3.02 -13.50 21.02
CA PHE A 27 -4.39 -13.98 20.98
C PHE A 27 -4.55 -14.98 19.84
N ALA A 28 -5.36 -16.02 20.01
CA ALA A 28 -5.67 -16.97 18.93
C ALA A 28 -7.11 -17.46 19.05
N ASP A 29 -7.86 -17.48 17.95
CA ASP A 29 -9.19 -18.10 17.90
C ASP A 29 -9.34 -18.82 16.56
N GLY A 30 -9.46 -20.15 16.61
CA GLY A 30 -9.50 -20.99 15.42
C GLY A 30 -8.29 -20.77 14.49
N ALA A 31 -8.57 -20.38 13.25
CA ALA A 31 -7.57 -20.14 12.22
C ALA A 31 -6.95 -18.73 12.25
N ILE A 32 -7.31 -17.89 13.23
CA ILE A 32 -6.86 -16.50 13.33
C ILE A 32 -5.97 -16.36 14.56
N ALA A 33 -4.77 -15.82 14.38
CA ALA A 33 -3.91 -15.37 15.48
C ALA A 33 -3.75 -13.86 15.43
N CYS A 34 -3.59 -13.23 16.59
CA CYS A 34 -3.28 -11.83 16.73
C CYS A 34 -2.09 -11.62 17.66
N LEU A 35 -1.17 -10.75 17.26
CA LEU A 35 -0.05 -10.31 18.07
C LEU A 35 -0.21 -8.81 18.31
N ARG A 36 -0.36 -8.42 19.58
CA ARG A 36 -0.44 -7.01 19.98
C ARG A 36 0.90 -6.56 20.52
N PHE A 37 1.44 -5.50 19.94
CA PHE A 37 2.73 -4.92 20.29
C PHE A 37 2.55 -3.62 21.07
N ALA A 38 3.18 -3.52 22.23
CA ALA A 38 3.20 -2.30 23.05
C ALA A 38 4.60 -1.99 23.57
N GLY A 39 5.08 -0.76 23.39
CA GLY A 39 6.43 -0.34 23.84
C GLY A 39 7.39 -0.04 22.68
N THR A 40 8.68 -0.29 22.90
CA THR A 40 9.76 0.04 21.96
C THR A 40 10.25 -1.20 21.23
N ILE A 41 10.28 -1.18 19.89
CA ILE A 41 10.88 -2.25 19.08
C ILE A 41 12.35 -1.91 18.85
N ASP A 42 13.24 -2.65 19.51
CA ASP A 42 14.69 -2.42 19.50
C ASP A 42 15.47 -3.73 19.30
N GLU A 43 16.78 -3.73 19.57
CA GLU A 43 17.64 -4.91 19.48
C GLU A 43 17.28 -6.06 20.43
N SER A 44 16.50 -5.81 21.48
CA SER A 44 16.03 -6.86 22.39
C SER A 44 14.86 -7.66 21.82
N PHE A 45 14.29 -7.20 20.70
CA PHE A 45 13.21 -7.90 20.01
C PHE A 45 13.77 -9.09 19.21
N GLU A 46 13.48 -10.32 19.65
CA GLU A 46 13.85 -11.56 18.94
C GLU A 46 12.88 -11.86 17.78
N GLY A 47 12.91 -11.04 16.72
CA GLY A 47 11.88 -11.02 15.68
C GLY A 47 11.76 -12.33 14.91
N LYS A 48 12.89 -12.92 14.51
CA LYS A 48 12.93 -14.20 13.77
C LYS A 48 12.33 -15.36 14.56
N LYS A 49 12.58 -15.42 15.88
CA LYS A 49 12.04 -16.45 16.77
C LYS A 49 10.53 -16.29 16.91
N LEU A 50 10.05 -15.06 17.12
CA LEU A 50 8.63 -14.78 17.19
C LEU A 50 7.92 -15.15 15.88
N GLY A 51 8.51 -14.81 14.74
CA GLY A 51 7.96 -15.10 13.41
C GLY A 51 7.80 -16.60 13.17
N GLY A 52 8.73 -17.42 13.69
CA GLY A 52 8.61 -18.88 13.68
C GLY A 52 7.50 -19.44 14.57
N THR A 53 6.93 -18.63 15.47
CA THR A 53 5.77 -19.00 16.30
C THR A 53 4.44 -18.49 15.73
N ALA A 54 4.45 -17.82 14.57
CA ALA A 54 3.22 -17.43 13.89
C ALA A 54 2.41 -18.69 13.55
N ALA A 55 1.16 -18.72 13.98
CA ALA A 55 0.25 -19.83 13.81
C ALA A 55 -1.10 -19.32 13.29
N GLY A 56 -1.88 -20.20 12.65
CA GLY A 56 -3.15 -19.85 12.02
C GLY A 56 -3.03 -19.57 10.52
N ASP A 57 -4.17 -19.54 9.84
CA ASP A 57 -4.29 -19.19 8.43
C ASP A 57 -4.15 -17.67 8.23
N THR A 58 -4.67 -16.86 9.18
CA THR A 58 -4.57 -15.40 9.15
C THR A 58 -3.89 -14.86 10.42
N LEU A 59 -2.90 -13.99 10.23
CA LEU A 59 -2.21 -13.28 11.32
C LEU A 59 -2.59 -11.80 11.34
N VAL A 60 -3.12 -11.34 12.47
CA VAL A 60 -3.40 -9.93 12.74
C VAL A 60 -2.27 -9.34 13.58
N LEU A 61 -1.72 -8.20 13.16
CA LEU A 61 -0.74 -7.45 13.93
C LEU A 61 -1.40 -6.17 14.45
N ASP A 62 -1.61 -6.10 15.77
CA ASP A 62 -2.09 -4.89 16.45
C ASP A 62 -0.88 -4.05 16.89
N LEU A 63 -0.76 -2.88 16.28
CA LEU A 63 0.42 -2.03 16.37
C LEU A 63 0.14 -0.67 17.04
N GLY A 64 -1.00 -0.52 17.70
CA GLY A 64 -1.42 0.73 18.35
C GLY A 64 -0.52 1.12 19.52
N GLY A 65 0.01 0.13 20.23
CA GLY A 65 0.89 0.32 21.38
C GLY A 65 2.35 0.61 21.04
N VAL A 66 2.75 0.55 19.76
CA VAL A 66 4.15 0.77 19.36
C VAL A 66 4.51 2.25 19.49
N LYS A 67 5.46 2.55 20.38
CA LYS A 67 5.86 3.92 20.72
C LYS A 67 7.10 4.38 19.96
N LYS A 68 8.05 3.48 19.73
CA LYS A 68 9.34 3.77 19.09
C LYS A 68 9.87 2.52 18.40
N ILE A 69 10.63 2.72 17.33
CA ILE A 69 11.32 1.66 16.57
C ILE A 69 12.77 2.12 16.35
N SER A 70 13.75 1.36 16.83
CA SER A 70 15.17 1.65 16.62
C SER A 70 15.66 1.14 15.26
N SER A 71 16.79 1.63 14.75
CA SER A 71 17.35 1.15 13.47
C SER A 71 17.72 -0.34 13.49
N PHE A 72 18.07 -0.89 14.66
CA PHE A 72 18.26 -2.33 14.84
C PHE A 72 16.90 -3.05 14.92
N GLY A 73 15.94 -2.47 15.65
CA GLY A 73 14.57 -2.98 15.73
C GLY A 73 13.88 -3.09 14.35
N ILE A 74 14.19 -2.19 13.40
CA ILE A 74 13.70 -2.31 12.01
C ILE A 74 14.14 -3.63 11.36
N ARG A 75 15.38 -4.07 11.57
CA ARG A 75 15.89 -5.32 10.98
C ARG A 75 15.20 -6.53 11.58
N GLU A 76 15.12 -6.58 12.91
CA GLU A 76 14.40 -7.64 13.61
C GLU A 76 12.90 -7.67 13.25
N TRP A 77 12.30 -6.50 13.05
CA TRP A 77 10.93 -6.38 12.54
C TRP A 77 10.77 -6.97 11.14
N VAL A 78 11.65 -6.61 10.20
CA VAL A 78 11.63 -7.15 8.83
C VAL A 78 11.81 -8.67 8.85
N ASP A 79 12.71 -9.20 9.69
CA ASP A 79 12.91 -10.64 9.87
C ASP A 79 11.65 -11.32 10.45
N PHE A 80 11.00 -10.68 11.42
CA PHE A 80 9.73 -11.12 11.99
C PHE A 80 8.64 -11.23 10.92
N VAL A 81 8.32 -10.13 10.22
CA VAL A 81 7.22 -10.12 9.24
C VAL A 81 7.52 -11.02 8.04
N THR A 82 8.78 -11.09 7.59
CA THR A 82 9.19 -11.98 6.50
C THR A 82 9.08 -13.46 6.89
N THR A 83 9.43 -13.80 8.13
CA THR A 83 9.32 -15.18 8.62
C THR A 83 7.85 -15.54 8.85
N ALA A 84 7.08 -14.66 9.48
CA ALA A 84 5.66 -14.87 9.74
C ALA A 84 4.84 -15.02 8.46
N ASN A 85 5.12 -14.21 7.42
CA ASN A 85 4.42 -14.27 6.14
C ASN A 85 4.58 -15.61 5.40
N LYS A 86 5.64 -16.37 5.70
CA LYS A 86 5.83 -17.72 5.13
C LYS A 86 4.97 -18.79 5.82
N GLN A 87 4.49 -18.51 7.03
CA GLN A 87 3.72 -19.46 7.84
C GLN A 87 2.21 -19.28 7.68
N VAL A 88 1.76 -18.10 7.24
CA VAL A 88 0.33 -17.74 7.19
C VAL A 88 -0.10 -17.43 5.76
N ARG A 89 -1.37 -17.66 5.44
CA ARG A 89 -1.94 -17.31 4.14
C ARG A 89 -2.13 -15.81 3.99
N SER A 90 -2.52 -15.14 5.08
CA SER A 90 -2.87 -13.71 5.08
C SER A 90 -2.32 -13.03 6.32
N MET A 91 -1.83 -11.81 6.16
CA MET A 91 -1.38 -10.97 7.27
C MET A 91 -2.05 -9.60 7.18
N VAL A 92 -2.66 -9.15 8.29
CA VAL A 92 -3.40 -7.89 8.38
C VAL A 92 -2.83 -7.04 9.51
N LEU A 93 -2.46 -5.81 9.20
CA LEU A 93 -1.97 -4.85 10.19
C LEU A 93 -3.12 -3.92 10.59
N ILE A 94 -3.37 -3.79 11.88
CA ILE A 94 -4.40 -2.91 12.45
C ILE A 94 -3.77 -1.92 13.43
N GLU A 95 -4.45 -0.80 13.64
CA GLU A 95 -4.06 0.22 14.61
C GLU A 95 -2.62 0.71 14.43
N CYS A 96 -2.09 0.73 13.19
CA CYS A 96 -0.71 1.15 12.95
C CYS A 96 -0.46 2.52 13.57
N SER A 97 0.41 2.60 14.58
CA SER A 97 0.77 3.86 15.20
C SER A 97 1.46 4.78 14.18
N PRO A 98 1.51 6.11 14.39
CA PRO A 98 2.18 7.02 13.45
C PRO A 98 3.62 6.58 13.15
N LYS A 99 4.34 6.05 14.15
CA LYS A 99 5.69 5.52 13.99
C LYS A 99 5.78 4.29 13.10
N VAL A 100 4.75 3.46 13.08
CA VAL A 100 4.66 2.32 12.15
C VAL A 100 4.34 2.81 10.74
N VAL A 101 3.45 3.80 10.59
CA VAL A 101 3.15 4.43 9.30
C VAL A 101 4.41 5.07 8.70
N ASP A 102 5.21 5.77 9.50
CA ASP A 102 6.50 6.31 9.08
C ASP A 102 7.42 5.21 8.50
N GLN A 103 7.55 4.07 9.20
CA GLN A 103 8.39 2.97 8.71
C GLN A 103 7.82 2.29 7.47
N LEU A 104 6.49 2.17 7.35
CA LEU A 104 5.84 1.67 6.14
C LEU A 104 6.16 2.54 4.91
N ASN A 105 6.25 3.86 5.11
CA ASN A 105 6.60 4.81 4.04
C ASN A 105 8.11 4.81 3.73
N MET A 106 8.98 4.56 4.73
CA MET A 106 10.43 4.70 4.61
C MET A 106 11.20 3.40 4.31
N VAL A 107 10.70 2.25 4.78
CA VAL A 107 11.43 0.98 4.77
C VAL A 107 10.73 -0.02 3.84
N ALA A 108 11.46 -0.48 2.82
CA ALA A 108 10.96 -1.48 1.90
C ALA A 108 10.60 -2.78 2.64
N ASN A 109 9.46 -3.38 2.26
CA ASN A 109 8.98 -4.64 2.84
C ASN A 109 8.73 -4.60 4.36
N PHE A 110 8.54 -3.41 4.96
CA PHE A 110 8.23 -3.29 6.39
C PHE A 110 6.91 -3.97 6.78
N ASN A 111 6.00 -4.14 5.82
CA ASN A 111 4.76 -4.90 5.97
C ASN A 111 4.92 -6.41 5.77
N GLY A 112 6.05 -6.89 5.23
CA GLY A 112 6.32 -8.31 4.98
C GLY A 112 5.34 -9.01 4.04
N GLY A 113 4.60 -8.28 3.21
CA GLY A 113 3.49 -8.81 2.41
C GLY A 113 2.10 -8.69 3.06
N GLY A 114 2.03 -8.23 4.31
CA GLY A 114 0.78 -7.92 5.00
C GLY A 114 0.10 -6.65 4.49
N ARG A 115 -1.20 -6.53 4.78
CA ARG A 115 -2.05 -5.41 4.35
C ARG A 115 -2.46 -4.57 5.54
N VAL A 116 -2.32 -3.25 5.43
CA VAL A 116 -2.76 -2.30 6.47
C VAL A 116 -4.27 -2.13 6.36
N PHE A 117 -5.01 -2.36 7.43
CA PHE A 117 -6.45 -2.14 7.50
C PHE A 117 -6.80 -0.83 8.22
N SER A 118 -6.07 -0.50 9.28
CA SER A 118 -6.26 0.73 10.04
C SER A 118 -4.96 1.29 10.62
N PHE A 119 -4.96 2.59 10.84
CA PHE A 119 -3.79 3.34 11.29
C PHE A 119 -4.21 4.66 11.95
N TYR A 120 -3.33 5.22 12.78
CA TYR A 120 -3.57 6.46 13.51
C TYR A 120 -2.94 7.65 12.77
N ALA A 121 -3.76 8.65 12.43
CA ALA A 121 -3.31 9.95 11.95
C ALA A 121 -3.09 10.94 13.11
N PRO A 122 -1.95 11.62 13.21
CA PRO A 122 -1.70 12.63 14.25
C PRO A 122 -2.47 13.93 13.98
N PHE A 123 -3.04 14.50 15.04
CA PHE A 123 -3.74 15.78 15.02
C PHE A 123 -3.18 16.69 16.11
N ARG A 124 -3.11 17.99 15.82
CA ARG A 124 -2.64 19.03 16.74
C ARG A 124 -3.66 20.13 16.92
N CYS A 125 -3.80 20.61 18.16
CA CYS A 125 -4.62 21.77 18.50
C CYS A 125 -3.74 22.93 18.92
N ASP A 126 -3.72 24.02 18.14
CA ASP A 126 -2.90 25.20 18.47
C ASP A 126 -3.42 25.98 19.69
N TYR A 127 -4.68 25.80 20.09
CA TYR A 127 -5.29 26.51 21.21
C TYR A 127 -4.83 26.00 22.58
N CYS A 128 -4.67 24.69 22.72
CA CYS A 128 -4.29 24.07 24.01
C CYS A 128 -3.00 23.23 23.91
N ASP A 129 -2.32 23.29 22.77
CA ASP A 129 -1.07 22.60 22.45
C ASP A 129 -1.13 21.08 22.70
N SER A 130 -2.32 20.49 22.57
CA SER A 130 -2.52 19.06 22.77
C SER A 130 -2.40 18.30 21.44
N GLU A 131 -1.69 17.18 21.49
CA GLU A 131 -1.61 16.21 20.40
C GLU A 131 -2.61 15.08 20.63
N HIS A 132 -3.31 14.71 19.56
CA HIS A 132 -4.26 13.61 19.55
C HIS A 132 -3.96 12.69 18.36
N ARG A 133 -4.45 11.45 18.45
CA ARG A 133 -4.37 10.48 17.36
C ARG A 133 -5.78 10.09 16.96
N VAL A 134 -6.07 10.15 15.67
CA VAL A 134 -7.36 9.80 15.09
C VAL A 134 -7.20 8.50 14.33
N LEU A 135 -7.96 7.47 14.71
CA LEU A 135 -7.97 6.19 13.99
C LEU A 135 -8.70 6.37 12.66
N LEU A 136 -8.04 5.97 11.58
CA LEU A 136 -8.60 5.90 10.23
C LEU A 136 -8.66 4.44 9.77
N GLN A 137 -9.71 4.09 9.05
CA GLN A 137 -9.91 2.74 8.51
C GLN A 137 -10.05 2.78 7.00
N LEU A 138 -9.37 1.85 6.31
CA LEU A 138 -9.39 1.82 4.85
C LEU A 138 -10.75 1.50 4.24
N ASP A 139 -11.63 0.79 4.95
CA ASP A 139 -12.95 0.46 4.44
C ASP A 139 -13.90 1.66 4.46
N LYS A 140 -13.82 2.48 5.52
CA LYS A 140 -14.66 3.65 5.79
C LYS A 140 -14.10 4.94 5.19
N ASP A 141 -12.86 5.24 5.51
CA ASP A 141 -12.26 6.54 5.27
C ASP A 141 -11.51 6.59 3.93
N HIS A 142 -11.66 5.58 3.07
CA HIS A 142 -10.88 5.41 1.84
C HIS A 142 -10.83 6.68 0.98
N GLU A 143 -11.99 7.30 0.75
CA GLU A 143 -12.10 8.49 -0.10
C GLU A 143 -11.41 9.71 0.54
N ILE A 144 -11.53 9.85 1.87
CA ILE A 144 -10.88 10.92 2.63
C ILE A 144 -9.35 10.69 2.65
N ILE A 145 -8.90 9.45 2.85
CA ILE A 145 -7.49 9.06 2.78
C ILE A 145 -6.93 9.31 1.37
N LYS A 146 -7.64 8.90 0.32
CA LYS A 146 -7.26 9.16 -1.08
C LYS A 146 -7.19 10.64 -1.42
N SER A 147 -8.05 11.46 -0.80
CA SER A 147 -8.01 12.92 -0.96
C SER A 147 -6.77 13.55 -0.33
N MET A 148 -6.04 12.80 0.52
CA MET A 148 -4.88 13.23 1.31
C MET A 148 -5.18 14.43 2.21
N LYS A 149 -6.46 14.72 2.45
CA LYS A 149 -6.93 15.86 3.24
C LYS A 149 -7.90 15.38 4.29
N LEU A 150 -7.46 15.39 5.54
CA LEU A 150 -8.36 15.20 6.66
C LEU A 150 -8.94 16.57 7.05
N ALA A 151 -10.25 16.63 7.25
CA ALA A 151 -10.90 17.84 7.74
C ALA A 151 -10.50 18.13 9.19
N GLU A 152 -10.50 19.41 9.57
CA GLU A 152 -10.40 19.82 10.97
C GLU A 152 -11.53 19.23 11.80
N ARG A 153 -11.24 18.98 13.07
CA ARG A 153 -12.18 18.34 14.01
C ARG A 153 -12.11 19.04 15.37
N PRO A 154 -13.16 18.94 16.21
CA PRO A 154 -13.11 19.52 17.55
C PRO A 154 -12.14 18.73 18.44
N CYS A 155 -11.26 19.45 19.12
CA CYS A 155 -10.29 18.94 20.07
C CYS A 155 -11.00 18.29 21.27
N PRO A 156 -10.66 17.05 21.66
CA PRO A 156 -11.24 16.41 22.84
C PRO A 156 -11.06 17.22 24.12
N SER A 157 -9.93 17.91 24.27
CA SER A 157 -9.50 18.63 25.48
C SER A 157 -10.20 19.99 25.65
N CYS A 158 -10.20 20.83 24.61
CA CYS A 158 -10.68 22.21 24.70
C CYS A 158 -11.87 22.54 23.77
N LYS A 159 -12.30 21.59 22.93
CA LYS A 159 -13.38 21.70 21.94
C LYS A 159 -13.12 22.63 20.74
N GLU A 160 -12.03 23.40 20.73
CA GLU A 160 -11.59 24.18 19.57
C GLU A 160 -11.11 23.30 18.40
N GLY A 161 -10.87 23.88 17.23
CA GLY A 161 -10.35 23.16 16.06
C GLY A 161 -8.98 22.51 16.31
N MET A 162 -8.83 21.27 15.87
CA MET A 162 -7.55 20.59 15.69
C MET A 162 -7.41 20.13 14.23
N TYR A 163 -6.20 20.25 13.69
CA TYR A 163 -5.86 19.90 12.32
C TYR A 163 -4.94 18.68 12.26
N PHE A 164 -4.90 18.04 11.10
CA PHE A 164 -3.98 16.94 10.82
C PHE A 164 -2.55 17.47 10.69
N ASP A 165 -1.66 17.02 11.56
CA ASP A 165 -0.32 17.61 11.78
C ASP A 165 0.78 16.91 10.97
N GLU A 166 0.46 16.50 9.74
CA GLU A 166 1.39 15.84 8.82
C GLU A 166 1.11 16.26 7.38
N ASP A 167 2.10 16.08 6.51
CA ASP A 167 1.88 16.18 5.07
C ASP A 167 1.16 14.92 4.55
N GLY A 168 -0.09 15.08 4.08
CA GLY A 168 -0.90 13.96 3.63
C GLY A 168 -0.28 13.15 2.48
N ALA A 169 0.47 13.81 1.58
CA ALA A 169 1.11 13.11 0.46
C ALA A 169 2.20 12.15 0.96
N THR A 170 2.99 12.55 1.95
CA THR A 170 4.02 11.73 2.58
C THR A 170 3.41 10.68 3.49
N PHE A 171 2.52 11.09 4.40
CA PHE A 171 1.95 10.24 5.44
C PHE A 171 1.10 9.09 4.87
N PHE A 172 0.28 9.36 3.84
CA PHE A 172 -0.57 8.33 3.22
C PHE A 172 0.08 7.61 2.03
N SER A 173 1.35 7.88 1.69
CA SER A 173 2.00 7.39 0.46
C SER A 173 1.97 5.85 0.32
N TYR A 174 2.32 5.10 1.36
CA TYR A 174 2.20 3.64 1.37
C TYR A 174 0.73 3.20 1.31
N ILE A 175 -0.13 3.81 2.12
CA ILE A 175 -1.51 3.39 2.34
C ILE A 175 -2.35 3.54 1.07
N ILE A 176 -2.15 4.61 0.30
CA ILE A 176 -2.86 4.86 -0.97
C ILE A 176 -2.40 3.92 -2.08
N GLY A 177 -1.15 3.43 -2.02
CA GLY A 177 -0.63 2.42 -2.93
C GLY A 177 -1.31 1.06 -2.77
N GLN A 178 -1.98 0.82 -1.64
CA GLN A 178 -2.73 -0.41 -1.39
C GLN A 178 -4.17 -0.29 -1.91
N GLU A 179 -4.62 -1.30 -2.67
CA GLU A 179 -6.03 -1.39 -3.05
C GLU A 179 -6.93 -1.52 -1.81
N LYS A 180 -8.12 -0.90 -1.88
CA LYS A 180 -9.18 -1.08 -0.88
C LYS A 180 -9.51 -2.58 -0.78
N PHE A 181 -9.67 -3.06 0.43
CA PHE A 181 -10.20 -4.40 0.69
C PHE A 181 -11.12 -4.40 1.89
N GLU A 182 -11.93 -5.44 1.94
CA GLU A 182 -12.74 -5.78 3.10
C GLU A 182 -12.03 -6.88 3.89
N LEU A 183 -12.17 -6.84 5.21
CA LEU A 183 -11.74 -7.95 6.04
C LEU A 183 -12.60 -9.18 5.76
N GLU A 184 -11.98 -10.35 5.84
CA GLU A 184 -12.74 -11.60 5.88
C GLU A 184 -13.68 -11.58 7.10
N PRO A 185 -14.94 -12.05 6.98
CA PRO A 185 -15.93 -11.92 8.05
C PRO A 185 -15.48 -12.49 9.39
N GLU A 186 -14.72 -13.59 9.37
CA GLU A 186 -14.16 -14.21 10.57
C GLU A 186 -13.14 -13.32 11.26
N VAL A 187 -12.32 -12.60 10.48
CA VAL A 187 -11.34 -11.63 10.99
C VAL A 187 -12.07 -10.44 11.59
N ALA A 188 -13.08 -9.90 10.91
CA ALA A 188 -13.88 -8.80 11.45
C ALA A 188 -14.59 -9.19 12.76
N ALA A 189 -15.16 -10.39 12.85
CA ALA A 189 -15.80 -10.91 14.06
C ALA A 189 -14.78 -11.16 15.19
N PHE A 190 -13.60 -11.68 14.87
CA PHE A 190 -12.49 -11.83 15.81
C PHE A 190 -12.08 -10.47 16.39
N LEU A 191 -11.87 -9.45 15.53
CA LEU A 191 -11.51 -8.11 15.95
C LEU A 191 -12.57 -7.48 16.86
N ALA A 192 -13.84 -7.60 16.49
CA ALA A 192 -14.95 -7.07 17.28
C ALA A 192 -15.10 -7.77 18.65
N SER A 193 -14.96 -9.10 18.69
CA SER A 193 -15.20 -9.89 19.91
C SER A 193 -14.00 -9.96 20.86
N LYS A 194 -12.77 -10.01 20.34
CA LYS A 194 -11.55 -10.20 21.15
C LYS A 194 -10.80 -8.92 21.44
N LEU A 195 -10.85 -7.95 20.53
CA LEU A 195 -10.13 -6.69 20.68
C LEU A 195 -11.08 -5.51 20.92
N ASN A 196 -12.40 -5.75 20.99
CA ASN A 196 -13.44 -4.71 21.03
C ASN A 196 -13.25 -3.65 19.93
N TYR A 197 -12.71 -4.09 18.79
CA TYR A 197 -12.25 -3.22 17.73
C TYR A 197 -13.41 -2.85 16.80
N ALA A 198 -13.67 -1.56 16.64
CA ALA A 198 -14.75 -1.05 15.83
C ALA A 198 -14.41 -1.12 14.32
N VAL A 199 -14.65 -2.26 13.67
CA VAL A 199 -14.74 -2.35 12.20
C VAL A 199 -16.00 -1.60 11.73
N SER A 200 -15.96 -0.87 10.61
CA SER A 200 -17.02 0.08 10.21
C SER A 200 -18.46 -0.50 10.22
N ASP A 201 -19.44 0.35 10.57
CA ASP A 201 -20.87 0.02 10.62
C ASP A 201 -21.43 -0.46 9.26
N LEU A 202 -20.81 -0.03 8.14
CA LEU A 202 -21.24 -0.40 6.78
C LEU A 202 -20.86 -1.85 6.41
N ASN A 203 -19.87 -2.44 7.08
CA ASN A 203 -19.36 -3.79 6.81
C ASN A 203 -19.95 -4.89 7.72
N ARG A 204 -20.92 -4.55 8.58
CA ARG A 204 -21.53 -5.51 9.52
C ARG A 204 -22.89 -6.04 9.07
N LYS A 205 -23.31 -5.80 7.81
CA LYS A 205 -24.51 -6.47 7.27
C LYS A 205 -24.35 -7.97 7.45
N LEU A 206 -25.29 -8.57 8.16
CA LEU A 206 -25.28 -9.99 8.45
C LEU A 206 -25.19 -10.79 7.13
N ARG A 207 -24.09 -11.53 6.99
CA ARG A 207 -23.89 -12.51 5.92
C ARG A 207 -24.39 -13.86 6.40
N ILE A 208 -25.05 -14.58 5.49
CA ILE A 208 -25.70 -15.85 5.79
C ILE A 208 -25.27 -16.85 4.72
N ASP A 209 -24.50 -17.86 5.11
CA ASP A 209 -24.27 -19.02 4.26
C ASP A 209 -25.29 -20.10 4.63
N LYS A 210 -25.97 -20.67 3.64
CA LYS A 210 -26.94 -21.76 3.83
C LYS A 210 -26.48 -23.00 3.07
N ILE A 211 -26.33 -24.11 3.80
CA ILE A 211 -26.08 -25.45 3.24
C ILE A 211 -27.26 -26.33 3.65
N ILE A 212 -27.83 -27.06 2.68
CA ILE A 212 -28.94 -27.98 2.92
C ILE A 212 -28.47 -29.39 2.57
N GLU A 213 -28.53 -30.30 3.54
CA GLU A 213 -28.20 -31.72 3.38
C GLU A 213 -29.36 -32.59 3.92
N GLY A 214 -30.21 -33.08 3.01
CA GLY A 214 -31.39 -33.87 3.38
C GLY A 214 -32.35 -33.06 4.26
N ARG A 215 -32.59 -33.54 5.49
CA ARG A 215 -33.42 -32.87 6.51
C ARG A 215 -32.65 -31.92 7.42
N THR A 216 -31.36 -31.68 7.14
CA THR A 216 -30.50 -30.81 7.95
C THR A 216 -30.20 -29.54 7.17
N THR A 217 -30.48 -28.39 7.78
CA THR A 217 -30.07 -27.08 7.25
C THR A 217 -29.00 -26.48 8.16
N TYR A 218 -27.84 -26.18 7.60
CA TYR A 218 -26.76 -25.46 8.26
C TYR A 218 -26.74 -24.01 7.80
N LEU A 219 -26.82 -23.09 8.76
CA LEU A 219 -26.74 -21.66 8.58
C LEU A 219 -25.49 -21.14 9.27
N ARG A 220 -24.64 -20.43 8.56
CA ARG A 220 -23.52 -19.72 9.17
C ARG A 220 -23.80 -18.23 9.15
N LEU A 221 -23.79 -17.62 10.33
CA LEU A 221 -24.06 -16.21 10.52
C LEU A 221 -22.75 -15.48 10.81
N ALA A 222 -22.46 -14.47 9.99
CA ALA A 222 -21.25 -13.66 10.13
C ALA A 222 -21.58 -12.17 10.01
N GLY A 223 -21.27 -11.40 11.06
CA GLY A 223 -21.60 -9.97 11.15
C GLY A 223 -22.26 -9.61 12.49
N ASP A 224 -22.84 -8.41 12.56
CA ASP A 224 -23.55 -7.96 13.75
C ASP A 224 -25.02 -8.36 13.71
N LEU A 225 -25.61 -8.45 14.90
CA LEU A 225 -27.05 -8.52 15.07
C LEU A 225 -27.57 -7.11 15.36
N ASP A 226 -28.17 -6.48 14.35
CA ASP A 226 -28.82 -5.18 14.41
C ASP A 226 -30.28 -5.25 13.90
N ARG A 227 -30.94 -4.10 13.79
CA ARG A 227 -32.34 -3.98 13.29
C ARG A 227 -32.54 -4.45 11.84
N THR A 228 -31.46 -4.71 11.09
CA THR A 228 -31.52 -5.16 9.69
C THR A 228 -31.53 -6.69 9.56
N PHE A 229 -31.50 -7.42 10.67
CA PHE A 229 -31.58 -8.88 10.72
C PHE A 229 -32.80 -9.41 9.93
N PRO A 230 -32.60 -10.15 8.82
CA PRO A 230 -33.68 -10.49 7.88
C PRO A 230 -34.45 -11.75 8.31
N ARG A 231 -35.12 -11.72 9.47
CA ARG A 231 -35.72 -12.92 10.09
C ARG A 231 -36.75 -13.62 9.21
N GLU A 232 -37.62 -12.90 8.51
CA GLU A 232 -38.68 -13.49 7.68
C GLU A 232 -38.06 -14.30 6.55
N LYS A 233 -37.13 -13.67 5.81
CA LYS A 233 -36.42 -14.30 4.70
C LYS A 233 -35.55 -15.47 5.15
N LEU A 234 -34.97 -15.40 6.36
CA LEU A 234 -34.17 -16.48 6.90
C LEU A 234 -35.01 -17.69 7.31
N ALA A 235 -36.22 -17.46 7.82
CA ALA A 235 -37.15 -18.51 8.24
C ALA A 235 -37.74 -19.30 7.06
N GLU A 236 -37.79 -18.72 5.86
CA GLU A 236 -38.30 -19.38 4.66
C GLU A 236 -37.55 -20.67 4.33
N GLY A 237 -38.30 -21.78 4.28
CA GLY A 237 -37.75 -23.10 3.96
C GLY A 237 -36.79 -23.63 5.02
N LEU A 238 -36.97 -23.26 6.29
CA LEU A 238 -36.37 -23.96 7.43
C LEU A 238 -37.33 -25.02 7.95
N GLU A 239 -36.96 -26.28 7.76
CA GLU A 239 -37.67 -27.45 8.24
C GLU A 239 -36.68 -28.52 8.72
N GLY A 240 -37.13 -29.48 9.53
CA GLY A 240 -36.29 -30.54 10.03
C GLY A 240 -35.27 -30.06 11.08
N THR A 241 -34.04 -30.53 11.02
CA THR A 241 -32.98 -30.11 11.95
C THR A 241 -32.26 -28.88 11.40
N VAL A 242 -32.23 -27.79 12.19
CA VAL A 242 -31.51 -26.57 11.81
C VAL A 242 -30.31 -26.37 12.72
N ILE A 243 -29.15 -26.10 12.13
CA ILE A 243 -27.91 -25.79 12.83
C ILE A 243 -27.55 -24.35 12.47
N ILE A 244 -27.35 -23.50 13.48
CA ILE A 244 -26.89 -22.12 13.29
C ILE A 244 -25.51 -21.97 13.92
N ASP A 245 -24.53 -21.67 13.09
CA ASP A 245 -23.16 -21.37 13.50
C ASP A 245 -23.01 -19.88 13.80
N LEU A 246 -22.65 -19.58 15.05
CA LEU A 246 -22.56 -18.24 15.61
C LEU A 246 -21.11 -17.78 15.78
N GLN A 247 -20.11 -18.56 15.33
CA GLN A 247 -18.69 -18.26 15.56
C GLN A 247 -18.29 -16.85 15.10
N SER A 248 -18.91 -16.34 14.04
CA SER A 248 -18.61 -15.05 13.43
C SER A 248 -19.63 -13.95 13.78
N ILE A 249 -20.41 -14.13 14.84
CA ILE A 249 -21.26 -13.07 15.38
C ILE A 249 -20.39 -12.06 16.13
N GLY A 250 -20.50 -10.79 15.72
CA GLY A 250 -19.82 -9.66 16.33
C GLY A 250 -20.63 -9.02 17.47
N ARG A 251 -21.01 -7.76 17.27
CA ARG A 251 -21.79 -7.00 18.24
C ARG A 251 -23.27 -7.40 18.16
N ILE A 252 -23.91 -7.39 19.33
CA ILE A 252 -25.35 -7.63 19.46
C ILE A 252 -25.97 -6.36 20.03
N GLU A 253 -26.72 -5.64 19.18
CA GLU A 253 -27.49 -4.46 19.55
C GLU A 253 -28.85 -4.86 20.17
N PRO A 254 -29.46 -4.02 21.01
CA PRO A 254 -30.78 -4.32 21.58
C PRO A 254 -31.87 -4.61 20.53
N ALA A 255 -31.86 -3.87 19.41
CA ALA A 255 -32.81 -4.09 18.32
C ALA A 255 -32.57 -5.43 17.61
N GLY A 256 -31.32 -5.77 17.30
CA GLY A 256 -30.98 -7.07 16.70
C GLY A 256 -31.24 -8.25 17.63
N ALA A 257 -31.05 -8.07 18.94
CA ALA A 257 -31.44 -9.06 19.94
C ALA A 257 -32.96 -9.31 19.94
N ALA A 258 -33.78 -8.27 19.75
CA ALA A 258 -35.22 -8.43 19.60
C ALA A 258 -35.61 -9.16 18.31
N GLU A 259 -34.94 -8.86 17.19
CA GLU A 259 -35.14 -9.57 15.92
C GLU A 259 -34.75 -11.04 16.00
N TRP A 260 -33.65 -11.36 16.67
CA TRP A 260 -33.22 -12.74 16.94
C TRP A 260 -34.26 -13.53 17.75
N ARG A 261 -34.79 -12.94 18.84
CA ARG A 261 -35.87 -13.56 19.63
C ARG A 261 -37.11 -13.82 18.77
N GLY A 262 -37.48 -12.84 17.95
CA GLY A 262 -38.58 -12.97 16.99
C GLY A 262 -38.35 -14.11 16.01
N PHE A 263 -37.13 -14.25 15.50
CA PHE A 263 -36.72 -15.35 14.64
C PHE A 263 -36.84 -16.71 15.32
N VAL A 264 -36.25 -16.91 16.51
CA VAL A 264 -36.34 -18.18 17.25
C VAL A 264 -37.80 -18.56 17.50
N LYS A 265 -38.64 -17.60 17.90
CA LYS A 265 -40.08 -17.81 18.10
C LYS A 265 -40.80 -18.22 16.81
N MET A 266 -40.42 -17.64 15.67
CA MET A 266 -41.01 -17.92 14.36
C MET A 266 -40.63 -19.32 13.83
N VAL A 267 -39.37 -19.72 13.99
CA VAL A 267 -38.87 -21.00 13.43
C VAL A 267 -39.11 -22.19 14.33
N SER A 268 -39.22 -21.99 15.65
CA SER A 268 -39.48 -23.07 16.62
C SER A 268 -40.66 -23.99 16.25
N PRO A 269 -41.83 -23.52 15.78
CA PRO A 269 -42.90 -24.42 15.34
C PRO A 269 -42.60 -25.18 14.04
N LEU A 270 -41.65 -24.70 13.21
CA LEU A 270 -41.36 -25.24 11.87
C LEU A 270 -40.27 -26.32 11.87
N VAL A 271 -39.37 -26.31 12.85
CA VAL A 271 -38.20 -27.18 12.92
C VAL A 271 -38.40 -28.32 13.92
N ASP A 272 -37.76 -29.46 13.71
CA ASP A 272 -37.70 -30.56 14.68
C ASP A 272 -36.83 -30.18 15.87
N GLN A 273 -35.65 -29.61 15.59
CA GLN A 273 -34.67 -29.12 16.57
C GLN A 273 -33.86 -27.96 16.00
N LEU A 274 -33.44 -27.04 16.87
CA LEU A 274 -32.57 -25.90 16.55
C LEU A 274 -31.27 -25.99 17.37
N TYR A 275 -30.15 -26.22 16.70
CA TYR A 275 -28.84 -26.31 17.32
C TYR A 275 -28.03 -25.04 17.08
N LEU A 276 -27.52 -24.43 18.15
CA LEU A 276 -26.67 -23.25 18.09
C LEU A 276 -25.22 -23.67 18.36
N ALA A 277 -24.34 -23.44 17.41
CA ALA A 277 -22.93 -23.85 17.47
C ALA A 277 -22.00 -22.65 17.61
N SER A 278 -20.90 -22.85 18.34
CA SER A 278 -19.83 -21.87 18.58
C SER A 278 -20.34 -20.51 19.04
N ALA A 279 -21.27 -20.54 20.01
CA ALA A 279 -21.82 -19.34 20.60
C ALA A 279 -20.70 -18.51 21.28
N PRO A 280 -20.45 -17.27 20.83
CA PRO A 280 -19.48 -16.39 21.48
C PRO A 280 -20.04 -15.91 22.82
N THR A 281 -19.16 -15.46 23.70
CA THR A 281 -19.54 -15.09 25.07
C THR A 281 -20.54 -13.93 25.12
N SER A 282 -20.43 -12.97 24.21
CA SER A 282 -21.41 -11.87 24.06
C SER A 282 -22.82 -12.35 23.70
N PHE A 283 -22.93 -13.46 22.99
CA PHE A 283 -24.21 -14.09 22.66
C PHE A 283 -24.78 -14.80 23.89
N LEU A 284 -23.94 -15.53 24.62
CA LEU A 284 -24.38 -16.22 25.85
C LEU A 284 -24.97 -15.25 26.87
N GLU A 285 -24.32 -14.10 27.08
CA GLU A 285 -24.76 -13.09 28.05
C GLU A 285 -26.10 -12.43 27.68
N LYS A 286 -26.46 -12.39 26.39
CA LYS A 286 -27.59 -11.57 25.91
C LYS A 286 -28.76 -12.35 25.33
N LEU A 287 -28.52 -13.57 24.84
CA LEU A 287 -29.44 -14.32 23.96
C LEU A 287 -29.48 -15.84 24.24
N ALA A 288 -28.85 -16.31 25.33
CA ALA A 288 -28.85 -17.74 25.68
C ALA A 288 -29.62 -18.06 26.96
N SER A 289 -30.50 -17.17 27.44
CA SER A 289 -31.40 -17.49 28.54
C SER A 289 -32.39 -18.59 28.12
N VAL A 290 -32.98 -19.28 29.10
CA VAL A 290 -34.00 -20.32 28.84
C VAL A 290 -35.18 -19.75 28.03
N GLU A 291 -35.56 -18.50 28.28
CA GLU A 291 -36.62 -17.81 27.53
C GLU A 291 -36.21 -17.51 26.08
N ASP A 292 -34.95 -17.12 25.86
CA ASP A 292 -34.43 -16.82 24.52
C ASP A 292 -34.30 -18.08 23.65
N LEU A 293 -33.92 -19.21 24.26
CA LEU A 293 -33.74 -20.49 23.58
C LEU A 293 -35.08 -21.21 23.34
N GLY A 294 -36.08 -20.98 24.19
CA GLY A 294 -37.35 -21.69 24.12
C GLY A 294 -37.18 -23.21 24.32
N THR A 295 -38.07 -24.00 23.72
CA THR A 295 -38.11 -25.46 23.96
C THR A 295 -37.31 -26.30 22.96
N LYS A 296 -36.93 -25.73 21.82
CA LYS A 296 -36.23 -26.45 20.73
C LYS A 296 -34.83 -25.93 20.41
N ALA A 297 -34.45 -24.75 20.90
CA ALA A 297 -33.09 -24.27 20.70
C ALA A 297 -32.14 -24.80 21.77
N GLN A 298 -30.98 -25.29 21.36
CA GLN A 298 -29.95 -25.78 22.27
C GLN A 298 -28.57 -25.26 21.86
N ILE A 299 -27.80 -24.75 22.82
CA ILE A 299 -26.39 -24.41 22.62
C ILE A 299 -25.60 -25.74 22.63
N VAL A 300 -25.01 -26.09 21.49
CA VAL A 300 -24.22 -27.33 21.32
C VAL A 300 -22.76 -27.09 21.70
N THR A 301 -22.19 -26.00 21.17
CA THR A 301 -20.83 -25.57 21.47
C THR A 301 -20.80 -24.08 21.76
N LEU A 302 -19.90 -23.68 22.66
CA LEU A 302 -19.64 -22.29 23.01
C LEU A 302 -18.15 -21.99 23.05
N THR A 303 -17.76 -20.72 23.00
CA THR A 303 -16.36 -20.32 23.06
C THR A 303 -16.04 -19.58 24.36
N LEU A 304 -15.08 -20.10 25.13
CA LEU A 304 -14.56 -19.45 26.35
C LEU A 304 -13.14 -18.92 26.15
N PRO A 305 -12.79 -17.76 26.73
CA PRO A 305 -11.44 -17.22 26.68
C PRO A 305 -10.51 -17.91 27.70
N TYR A 306 -9.36 -18.37 27.24
CA TYR A 306 -8.30 -18.94 28.07
C TYR A 306 -6.98 -18.18 27.89
N SER A 307 -6.09 -18.27 28.88
CA SER A 307 -4.71 -17.78 28.84
C SER A 307 -3.75 -18.89 29.26
N CYS A 308 -2.58 -18.95 28.61
CA CYS A 308 -1.51 -19.87 28.98
C CYS A 308 -0.41 -19.11 29.74
N GLY A 309 -0.24 -19.41 31.04
CA GLY A 309 0.83 -18.82 31.85
C GLY A 309 2.25 -19.21 31.43
N SER A 310 2.42 -20.27 30.63
CA SER A 310 3.73 -20.74 30.16
C SER A 310 4.21 -19.98 28.92
N CYS A 311 3.38 -19.87 27.88
CA CYS A 311 3.77 -19.24 26.61
C CYS A 311 3.10 -17.89 26.33
N GLY A 312 2.23 -17.42 27.24
CA GLY A 312 1.51 -16.14 27.12
C GLY A 312 0.39 -16.13 26.07
N THR A 313 0.02 -17.30 25.53
CA THR A 313 -1.04 -17.39 24.51
C THR A 313 -2.42 -17.27 25.15
N ASN A 314 -3.17 -16.24 24.77
CA ASN A 314 -4.60 -16.16 25.00
C ASN A 314 -5.33 -16.84 23.85
N SER A 315 -6.31 -17.69 24.12
CA SER A 315 -7.08 -18.33 23.05
C SER A 315 -8.53 -18.59 23.40
N GLY A 316 -9.42 -18.40 22.43
CA GLY A 316 -10.79 -18.92 22.49
C GLY A 316 -10.75 -20.44 22.40
N GLN A 317 -11.38 -21.14 23.34
CA GLN A 317 -11.52 -22.59 23.32
C GLN A 317 -12.98 -22.96 23.12
N THR A 318 -13.22 -23.81 22.13
CA THR A 318 -14.55 -24.39 21.88
C THR A 318 -14.84 -25.44 22.93
N ILE A 319 -15.94 -25.26 23.65
CA ILE A 319 -16.42 -26.15 24.70
C ILE A 319 -17.69 -26.83 24.23
N GLU A 320 -17.72 -28.16 24.30
CA GLU A 320 -18.94 -28.95 24.07
C GLU A 320 -19.83 -28.91 25.31
N VAL A 321 -21.04 -28.35 25.16
CA VAL A 321 -21.94 -28.13 26.31
C VAL A 321 -22.40 -29.48 26.88
N ALA A 322 -22.77 -30.44 26.04
CA ALA A 322 -23.25 -31.74 26.50
C ALA A 322 -22.20 -32.50 27.34
N GLN A 323 -20.93 -32.45 26.92
CA GLN A 323 -19.81 -33.10 27.60
C GLN A 323 -19.42 -32.40 28.90
N HIS A 324 -19.43 -31.06 28.93
CA HIS A 324 -18.93 -30.27 30.04
C HIS A 324 -20.02 -29.67 30.94
N HIS A 325 -21.30 -29.99 30.71
CA HIS A 325 -22.43 -29.43 31.44
C HIS A 325 -22.29 -29.53 32.96
N ASP A 326 -21.81 -30.67 33.47
CA ASP A 326 -21.67 -30.89 34.91
C ASP A 326 -20.59 -30.02 35.56
N THR A 327 -19.67 -29.46 34.77
CA THR A 327 -18.70 -28.43 35.21
C THR A 327 -19.25 -27.02 35.01
N LEU A 328 -19.83 -26.74 33.84
CA LEU A 328 -20.33 -25.42 33.45
C LEU A 328 -21.45 -24.91 34.37
N LYS A 329 -22.33 -25.80 34.85
CA LYS A 329 -23.47 -25.46 35.72
C LYS A 329 -23.06 -24.85 37.07
N PHE A 330 -21.79 -24.98 37.47
CA PHE A 330 -21.24 -24.42 38.70
C PHE A 330 -20.42 -23.15 38.48
N ALA A 331 -20.58 -22.50 37.32
CA ALA A 331 -19.74 -21.35 36.93
C ALA A 331 -18.25 -21.71 36.93
N THR A 332 -17.92 -22.95 36.51
CA THR A 332 -16.56 -23.46 36.41
C THR A 332 -16.23 -23.79 34.95
N ALA A 333 -15.06 -23.35 34.50
CA ALA A 333 -14.57 -23.64 33.15
C ALA A 333 -13.83 -24.99 33.11
N PRO A 334 -13.93 -25.76 32.02
CA PRO A 334 -13.18 -27.01 31.87
C PRO A 334 -11.67 -26.82 31.89
N GLU A 335 -10.93 -27.81 32.39
CA GLU A 335 -9.47 -27.83 32.31
C GLU A 335 -9.01 -28.24 30.92
N LEU A 336 -8.21 -27.41 30.27
CA LEU A 336 -7.73 -27.62 28.90
C LEU A 336 -6.21 -27.46 28.81
N LYS A 337 -5.61 -28.04 27.76
CA LYS A 337 -4.18 -27.91 27.46
C LYS A 337 -3.97 -26.95 26.29
N CYS A 338 -2.93 -26.13 26.39
CA CYS A 338 -2.57 -25.14 25.39
C CYS A 338 -2.28 -25.82 24.05
N PRO A 339 -2.90 -25.40 22.93
CA PRO A 339 -2.66 -26.02 21.63
C PRO A 339 -1.20 -25.88 21.19
N THR A 340 -0.54 -24.78 21.58
CA THR A 340 0.85 -24.45 21.23
C THR A 340 1.88 -25.19 22.07
N CYS A 341 1.85 -25.04 23.39
CA CYS A 341 2.93 -25.55 24.28
C CYS A 341 2.49 -26.72 25.18
N LYS A 342 1.25 -27.20 25.05
CA LYS A 342 0.64 -28.33 25.79
C LYS A 342 0.52 -28.16 27.32
N HIS A 343 0.94 -27.02 27.88
CA HIS A 343 0.75 -26.69 29.31
C HIS A 343 -0.72 -26.41 29.63
N ALA A 344 -1.10 -26.47 30.91
CA ALA A 344 -2.45 -26.15 31.35
C ALA A 344 -2.85 -24.71 30.97
N LEU A 345 -4.10 -24.55 30.55
CA LEU A 345 -4.73 -23.26 30.28
C LEU A 345 -5.55 -22.82 31.49
N GLN A 346 -5.57 -21.51 31.74
CA GLN A 346 -6.42 -20.88 32.73
C GLN A 346 -7.54 -20.12 32.02
N CYS A 347 -8.80 -20.38 32.37
CA CYS A 347 -9.91 -19.59 31.86
C CYS A 347 -9.83 -18.17 32.45
N ILE A 348 -10.02 -17.16 31.60
CA ILE A 348 -9.98 -15.74 31.98
C ILE A 348 -11.35 -15.07 31.75
N ALA A 349 -12.41 -15.86 31.68
CA ALA A 349 -13.77 -15.36 31.53
C ALA A 349 -14.18 -14.54 32.76
N GLY A 350 -14.89 -13.43 32.53
CA GLY A 350 -15.38 -12.56 33.60
C GLY A 350 -16.52 -13.18 34.39
N GLU A 351 -16.85 -12.59 35.55
CA GLU A 351 -17.91 -13.08 36.44
C GLU A 351 -19.27 -13.21 35.71
N SER A 352 -19.69 -12.18 34.96
CA SER A 352 -20.92 -12.21 34.16
C SER A 352 -20.98 -13.39 33.19
N GLN A 353 -19.86 -13.70 32.56
CA GLN A 353 -19.72 -14.77 31.58
C GLN A 353 -19.86 -16.12 32.27
N MET A 354 -19.20 -16.29 33.41
CA MET A 354 -19.27 -17.53 34.19
C MET A 354 -20.66 -17.74 34.79
N THR A 355 -21.34 -16.68 35.23
CA THR A 355 -22.74 -16.76 35.69
C THR A 355 -23.68 -17.20 34.58
N ALA A 356 -23.53 -16.68 33.35
CA ALA A 356 -24.37 -17.07 32.21
C ALA A 356 -24.30 -18.58 31.90
N LEU A 357 -23.17 -19.23 32.18
CA LEU A 357 -23.02 -20.67 32.00
C LEU A 357 -23.93 -21.49 32.93
N THR A 358 -24.25 -20.97 34.11
CA THR A 358 -25.09 -21.69 35.09
C THR A 358 -26.54 -21.84 34.64
N THR A 359 -26.99 -20.96 33.75
CA THR A 359 -28.36 -20.94 33.22
C THR A 359 -28.53 -21.75 31.93
N LEU A 360 -27.45 -22.29 31.38
CA LEU A 360 -27.51 -23.03 30.13
C LEU A 360 -28.19 -24.39 30.33
N PRO A 361 -29.22 -24.72 29.52
CA PRO A 361 -29.82 -26.04 29.58
C PRO A 361 -28.84 -27.12 29.09
N ARG A 362 -28.99 -28.34 29.60
CA ARG A 362 -28.21 -29.49 29.13
C ARG A 362 -28.53 -29.76 27.66
N SER A 363 -27.50 -29.73 26.81
CA SER A 363 -27.66 -30.10 25.40
C SER A 363 -27.78 -31.62 25.25
N THR A 364 -28.70 -32.06 24.40
CA THR A 364 -28.89 -33.45 23.98
C THR A 364 -28.11 -33.79 22.71
N ALA A 365 -27.26 -32.88 22.22
CA ALA A 365 -26.45 -33.09 21.03
C ALA A 365 -25.47 -34.26 21.22
N THR A 366 -25.39 -35.13 20.22
CA THR A 366 -24.41 -36.21 20.18
C THR A 366 -23.04 -35.70 19.74
N SER A 367 -21.97 -36.39 20.14
CA SER A 367 -20.61 -36.05 19.68
C SER A 367 -20.46 -36.15 18.15
N ASP A 368 -21.24 -37.02 17.50
CA ASP A 368 -21.27 -37.10 16.04
C ASP A 368 -21.88 -35.86 15.39
N LEU A 369 -22.89 -35.24 16.01
CA LEU A 369 -23.42 -33.95 15.54
C LEU A 369 -22.34 -32.86 15.61
N VAL A 370 -21.53 -32.82 16.67
CA VAL A 370 -20.43 -31.86 16.78
C VAL A 370 -19.41 -32.03 15.65
N LYS A 371 -19.06 -33.28 15.31
CA LYS A 371 -18.19 -33.56 14.15
C LYS A 371 -18.82 -33.11 12.83
N THR A 372 -20.11 -33.39 12.62
CA THR A 372 -20.85 -32.95 11.43
C THR A 372 -20.85 -31.43 11.30
N ILE A 373 -21.04 -30.69 12.41
CA ILE A 373 -20.94 -29.23 12.43
C ILE A 373 -19.55 -28.76 11.93
N GLY A 374 -18.48 -29.40 12.38
CA GLY A 374 -17.12 -29.11 11.92
C GLY A 374 -16.96 -29.30 10.39
N ILE A 375 -17.45 -30.41 9.85
CA ILE A 375 -17.38 -30.70 8.40
C ILE A 375 -18.19 -29.68 7.59
N LEU A 376 -19.40 -29.34 8.03
CA LEU A 376 -20.27 -28.37 7.36
C LEU A 376 -19.67 -26.96 7.38
N ARG A 377 -19.03 -26.58 8.49
CA ARG A 377 -18.28 -25.32 8.60
C ARG A 377 -17.14 -25.24 7.59
N GLU A 378 -16.30 -26.27 7.50
CA GLU A 378 -15.19 -26.30 6.54
C GLU A 378 -15.68 -26.19 5.09
N ARG A 379 -16.81 -26.83 4.76
CA ARG A 379 -17.43 -26.72 3.43
C ARG A 379 -17.98 -25.33 3.15
N ALA A 380 -18.64 -24.70 4.12
CA ALA A 380 -19.13 -23.32 3.99
C ALA A 380 -17.98 -22.35 3.72
N LEU A 381 -16.87 -22.51 4.46
CA LEU A 381 -15.64 -21.74 4.27
C LEU A 381 -14.97 -21.96 2.92
N ALA A 382 -14.91 -23.20 2.44
CA ALA A 382 -14.35 -23.52 1.13
C ALA A 382 -15.16 -22.90 -0.02
N THR A 383 -16.49 -22.88 0.11
CA THR A 383 -17.41 -22.30 -0.90
C THR A 383 -17.23 -20.78 -1.00
N GLN A 384 -16.95 -20.09 0.10
CA GLN A 384 -16.62 -18.66 0.08
C GLN A 384 -15.27 -18.36 -0.60
N ARG A 385 -14.28 -19.25 -0.45
CA ARG A 385 -12.92 -19.07 -1.01
C ARG A 385 -12.86 -19.21 -2.54
N THR A 386 -13.78 -19.93 -3.16
CA THR A 386 -13.83 -20.14 -4.63
C THR A 386 -14.64 -19.09 -5.37
N ALA A 387 -15.44 -18.28 -4.67
CA ALA A 387 -16.21 -17.17 -5.24
C ALA A 387 -15.34 -15.92 -5.49
N LYS A 388 -14.35 -16.02 -6.39
CA LYS A 388 -13.77 -14.83 -7.03
C LYS A 388 -14.80 -14.29 -8.04
N PRO A 389 -14.89 -12.96 -8.28
CA PRO A 389 -15.69 -12.46 -9.40
C PRO A 389 -15.05 -12.99 -10.69
N THR A 390 -15.77 -13.84 -11.41
CA THR A 390 -15.44 -14.15 -12.79
C THR A 390 -15.62 -12.89 -13.61
N VAL A 391 -14.51 -12.21 -13.90
CA VAL A 391 -14.45 -11.24 -15.00
C VAL A 391 -14.60 -12.06 -16.28
N ASN A 392 -15.82 -12.12 -16.80
CA ASN A 392 -16.00 -12.53 -18.19
C ASN A 392 -15.30 -11.48 -19.07
N LYS A 393 -14.59 -11.96 -20.10
CA LYS A 393 -14.17 -11.15 -21.24
C LYS A 393 -15.44 -10.65 -21.92
N ASP A 394 -15.89 -9.48 -21.49
CA ASP A 394 -16.68 -8.48 -22.19
C ASP A 394 -17.30 -7.62 -21.09
N GLY A 395 -16.73 -6.43 -20.90
CA GLY A 395 -17.17 -5.50 -19.87
C GLY A 395 -18.59 -5.00 -20.14
N SER A 396 -19.58 -5.65 -19.52
CA SER A 396 -20.85 -5.02 -19.18
C SER A 396 -21.39 -5.57 -17.87
N THR A 397 -21.74 -4.67 -16.95
CA THR A 397 -22.59 -4.98 -15.81
C THR A 397 -24.04 -4.90 -16.26
N THR A 398 -24.76 -6.02 -16.29
CA THR A 398 -26.22 -6.01 -16.36
C THR A 398 -26.81 -6.94 -15.31
N ALA A 399 -27.65 -6.35 -14.44
CA ALA A 399 -28.60 -7.06 -13.60
C ALA A 399 -29.55 -7.90 -14.47
N ALA A 400 -29.92 -9.08 -13.98
CA ALA A 400 -30.76 -10.03 -14.69
C ALA A 400 -32.19 -9.51 -14.92
N ALA A 401 -32.66 -9.55 -16.18
CA ALA A 401 -34.07 -9.70 -16.57
C ALA A 401 -34.15 -10.23 -18.04
N PRO A 402 -35.25 -10.92 -18.44
CA PRO A 402 -35.24 -12.03 -19.41
C PRO A 402 -35.40 -11.60 -20.91
N PRO A 403 -35.30 -12.53 -21.88
CA PRO A 403 -34.78 -12.25 -23.22
C PRO A 403 -35.85 -11.87 -24.24
N ARG A 404 -35.48 -11.11 -25.28
CA ARG A 404 -36.14 -11.13 -26.60
C ARG A 404 -35.32 -10.49 -27.74
N SER A 405 -35.01 -11.33 -28.74
CA SER A 405 -34.98 -11.12 -30.20
C SER A 405 -34.22 -9.93 -30.84
N SER A 406 -33.09 -10.29 -31.48
CA SER A 406 -32.67 -9.99 -32.87
C SER A 406 -33.16 -8.73 -33.61
N LEU A 407 -32.22 -7.87 -34.03
CA LEU A 407 -31.91 -7.61 -35.45
C LEU A 407 -30.68 -6.68 -35.60
N LEU A 408 -29.81 -7.03 -36.54
CA LEU A 408 -28.58 -6.36 -36.98
C LEU A 408 -28.87 -5.02 -37.69
N VAL A 409 -27.94 -4.06 -37.59
CA VAL A 409 -27.08 -3.54 -38.69
C VAL A 409 -26.28 -2.31 -38.18
N PRO A 410 -25.00 -2.11 -38.60
CA PRO A 410 -24.04 -1.23 -37.93
C PRO A 410 -23.86 0.13 -38.62
N PHE A 411 -23.49 1.16 -37.84
CA PHE A 411 -22.76 2.32 -38.36
C PHE A 411 -21.45 2.48 -37.58
N LEU A 412 -20.33 2.31 -38.29
CA LEU A 412 -19.01 2.74 -37.87
C LEU A 412 -18.98 4.28 -37.86
N ALA A 413 -18.73 4.86 -36.68
CA ALA A 413 -18.30 6.25 -36.55
C ALA A 413 -16.96 6.26 -35.81
N SER A 414 -15.96 6.80 -36.50
CA SER A 414 -14.60 7.08 -36.04
C SER A 414 -14.58 7.88 -34.74
N LEU A 415 -13.99 7.31 -33.68
CA LEU A 415 -13.69 8.00 -32.42
C LEU A 415 -12.41 8.86 -32.59
N LEU A 416 -12.60 10.17 -32.73
CA LEU A 416 -11.54 11.16 -32.50
C LEU A 416 -11.29 11.24 -30.99
N ALA A 417 -10.16 10.72 -30.51
CA ALA A 417 -9.79 10.80 -29.10
C ALA A 417 -9.17 12.18 -28.81
N VAL A 418 -9.93 13.08 -28.18
CA VAL A 418 -9.37 14.28 -27.57
C VAL A 418 -8.66 13.87 -26.28
N VAL A 419 -7.33 13.85 -26.30
CA VAL A 419 -6.53 13.61 -25.09
C VAL A 419 -6.30 14.95 -24.41
N VAL A 420 -7.13 15.25 -23.42
CA VAL A 420 -6.91 16.39 -22.51
C VAL A 420 -5.81 15.99 -21.53
N ALA A 421 -4.65 16.65 -21.59
CA ALA A 421 -3.60 16.46 -20.59
C ALA A 421 -4.18 16.75 -19.20
N ALA A 422 -3.79 16.00 -18.17
CA ALA A 422 -4.50 15.94 -16.89
C ALA A 422 -4.54 17.28 -16.13
N GLY A 423 -5.45 18.17 -16.52
CA GLY A 423 -6.48 18.83 -15.70
C GLY A 423 -7.88 18.41 -16.16
N GLY A 424 -7.98 17.41 -17.04
CA GLY A 424 -9.19 17.04 -17.78
C GLY A 424 -10.38 16.57 -16.94
N TYR A 425 -10.19 15.95 -15.78
CA TYR A 425 -11.33 15.52 -14.96
C TYR A 425 -12.02 16.72 -14.27
N LEU A 426 -11.24 17.70 -13.80
CA LEU A 426 -11.76 18.96 -13.24
C LEU A 426 -12.18 19.96 -14.34
N ALA A 427 -11.52 19.95 -15.50
CA ALA A 427 -11.94 20.72 -16.68
C ALA A 427 -13.23 20.17 -17.30
N TYR A 428 -13.41 18.84 -17.33
CA TYR A 428 -14.67 18.19 -17.73
C TYR A 428 -15.80 18.50 -16.74
N GLN A 429 -15.51 18.55 -15.43
CA GLN A 429 -16.45 19.08 -14.43
C GLN A 429 -16.71 20.59 -14.55
N ARG A 430 -15.75 21.40 -14.99
CA ARG A 430 -15.93 22.83 -15.32
C ARG A 430 -16.70 23.05 -16.63
N MET A 431 -16.64 22.12 -17.58
CA MET A 431 -17.42 22.16 -18.83
C MET A 431 -18.88 21.71 -18.61
N ASN A 432 -19.13 20.84 -17.62
CA ASN A 432 -20.47 20.36 -17.24
C ASN A 432 -21.11 21.10 -16.04
N LYS A 433 -20.42 22.10 -15.47
CA LYS A 433 -21.02 23.12 -14.60
C LYS A 433 -21.15 24.39 -15.42
N GLU A 434 -22.26 25.11 -15.29
CA GLU A 434 -22.29 26.52 -15.70
C GLU A 434 -21.10 27.26 -15.06
N PRO A 435 -20.52 28.25 -15.75
CA PRO A 435 -19.22 28.80 -15.39
C PRO A 435 -19.31 29.72 -14.16
N ASP A 436 -19.40 29.13 -12.97
CA ASP A 436 -19.34 29.81 -11.67
C ASP A 436 -17.90 29.77 -11.11
N GLY A 437 -16.96 30.27 -11.91
CA GLY A 437 -15.64 30.69 -11.45
C GLY A 437 -15.42 32.15 -11.90
N PRO A 438 -14.70 32.99 -11.13
CA PRO A 438 -14.54 34.38 -11.46
C PRO A 438 -13.84 34.49 -12.82
N LYS A 439 -14.59 34.86 -13.87
CA LYS A 439 -14.02 35.49 -15.05
C LYS A 439 -13.33 36.74 -14.54
N THR A 440 -12.03 36.68 -14.27
CA THR A 440 -11.23 37.90 -14.16
C THR A 440 -11.51 38.66 -15.43
N LYS A 441 -12.21 39.80 -15.31
CA LYS A 441 -12.46 40.70 -16.44
C LYS A 441 -11.08 41.15 -16.91
N LEU A 442 -10.49 40.43 -17.86
CA LEU A 442 -9.14 40.65 -18.38
C LEU A 442 -8.95 42.09 -18.91
N GLY A 443 -10.06 42.81 -19.14
CA GLY A 443 -10.07 44.15 -19.70
C GLY A 443 -10.52 44.10 -21.15
N VAL A 444 -10.26 45.18 -21.88
CA VAL A 444 -10.53 45.26 -23.32
C VAL A 444 -9.28 44.82 -24.07
N ILE A 445 -9.46 44.04 -25.14
CA ILE A 445 -8.36 43.69 -26.05
C ILE A 445 -7.90 44.98 -26.74
N THR A 446 -6.64 45.35 -26.54
CA THR A 446 -6.02 46.56 -27.12
C THR A 446 -5.12 46.24 -28.30
N SER A 447 -4.59 45.02 -28.37
CA SER A 447 -3.76 44.56 -29.50
C SER A 447 -3.84 43.03 -29.62
N LYS A 448 -3.52 42.50 -30.80
CA LYS A 448 -3.50 41.06 -31.10
C LYS A 448 -2.60 40.78 -32.30
N SER A 449 -2.04 39.57 -32.35
CA SER A 449 -1.10 39.18 -33.41
C SER A 449 -1.74 38.94 -34.78
N ALA A 450 -3.06 38.75 -34.83
CA ALA A 450 -3.84 38.61 -36.06
C ALA A 450 -5.24 39.20 -35.87
N GLU A 451 -5.86 39.69 -36.96
CA GLU A 451 -7.16 40.35 -36.89
C GLU A 451 -8.28 39.41 -36.43
N THR A 452 -8.22 38.14 -36.81
CA THR A 452 -9.15 37.09 -36.37
C THR A 452 -8.41 36.03 -35.58
N ARG A 453 -9.03 35.54 -34.50
CA ARG A 453 -8.48 34.43 -33.71
C ARG A 453 -8.42 33.17 -34.61
N PRO A 454 -7.24 32.54 -34.78
CA PRO A 454 -7.10 31.38 -35.66
C PRO A 454 -7.99 30.19 -35.28
N ALA A 455 -8.48 29.46 -36.28
CA ALA A 455 -9.41 28.35 -36.11
C ALA A 455 -8.83 27.13 -35.36
N TRP A 456 -7.50 27.03 -35.24
CA TRP A 456 -6.84 25.97 -34.46
C TRP A 456 -6.93 26.19 -32.95
N ILE A 457 -7.37 27.37 -32.49
CA ILE A 457 -7.61 27.65 -31.07
C ILE A 457 -9.01 27.15 -30.70
N SER A 458 -9.08 26.03 -30.00
CA SER A 458 -10.33 25.38 -29.58
C SER A 458 -10.79 25.76 -28.17
N SER A 459 -9.93 26.39 -27.36
CA SER A 459 -10.23 26.87 -26.01
C SER A 459 -9.29 28.02 -25.64
N ASP A 460 -9.78 28.95 -24.83
CA ASP A 460 -9.00 30.04 -24.20
C ASP A 460 -8.88 29.89 -22.68
N THR A 461 -9.08 28.68 -22.18
CA THR A 461 -8.88 28.36 -20.76
C THR A 461 -7.39 28.53 -20.41
N GLN A 462 -7.09 29.54 -19.60
CA GLN A 462 -5.73 29.93 -19.23
C GLN A 462 -4.94 28.77 -18.60
N GLY A 463 -3.66 28.67 -18.94
CA GLY A 463 -2.73 27.69 -18.37
C GLY A 463 -3.02 26.24 -18.75
N THR A 464 -3.91 25.98 -19.71
CA THR A 464 -4.29 24.64 -20.16
C THR A 464 -3.64 24.28 -21.49
N ALA A 465 -3.65 23.00 -21.83
CA ALA A 465 -3.26 22.53 -23.14
C ALA A 465 -4.09 21.29 -23.54
N SER A 466 -4.30 21.11 -24.84
CA SER A 466 -5.07 19.98 -25.38
C SER A 466 -4.41 19.42 -26.62
N CYS A 467 -4.60 18.12 -26.87
CA CYS A 467 -4.12 17.45 -28.06
C CYS A 467 -5.26 16.76 -28.80
N THR A 468 -5.21 16.80 -30.13
CA THR A 468 -6.14 16.13 -31.02
C THR A 468 -5.37 15.36 -32.09
N ASP A 469 -5.86 14.19 -32.46
CA ASP A 469 -5.37 13.49 -33.64
C ASP A 469 -5.69 14.28 -34.91
N THR A 470 -4.70 14.36 -35.80
CA THR A 470 -4.87 14.95 -37.13
C THR A 470 -5.46 13.91 -38.09
N LYS A 471 -6.05 14.37 -39.20
CA LYS A 471 -6.62 13.48 -40.23
C LYS A 471 -5.59 12.49 -40.78
N ASP A 472 -4.33 12.89 -40.81
CA ASP A 472 -3.21 12.09 -41.33
C ASP A 472 -2.56 11.19 -40.26
N LYS A 473 -3.25 10.92 -39.15
CA LYS A 473 -2.76 10.09 -38.01
C LYS A 473 -1.55 10.68 -37.26
N GLY A 474 -1.17 11.92 -37.54
CA GLY A 474 -0.30 12.71 -36.67
C GLY A 474 -1.06 13.30 -35.48
N MET A 475 -0.41 14.16 -34.70
CA MET A 475 -0.98 14.80 -33.52
C MET A 475 -0.76 16.31 -33.55
N SER A 476 -1.78 17.10 -33.18
CA SER A 476 -1.69 18.55 -33.00
C SER A 476 -2.04 18.89 -31.56
N CYS A 477 -1.17 19.63 -30.88
CA CYS A 477 -1.37 20.08 -29.52
C CYS A 477 -1.34 21.60 -29.42
N VAL A 478 -2.27 22.17 -28.68
CA VAL A 478 -2.42 23.61 -28.47
C VAL A 478 -2.28 23.91 -26.99
N GLY A 479 -1.31 24.76 -26.65
CA GLY A 479 -1.09 25.29 -25.31
C GLY A 479 -1.58 26.73 -25.19
N VAL A 480 -2.12 27.06 -24.02
CA VAL A 480 -2.62 28.39 -23.64
C VAL A 480 -1.85 28.86 -22.41
N SER A 481 -1.28 30.06 -22.47
CA SER A 481 -0.53 30.62 -21.35
C SER A 481 -1.44 30.98 -20.17
N SER A 482 -0.85 31.19 -18.99
CA SER A 482 -1.47 32.04 -17.98
C SER A 482 -1.40 33.51 -18.40
N ILE A 483 -2.10 34.39 -17.69
CA ILE A 483 -1.98 35.83 -17.94
C ILE A 483 -0.59 36.31 -17.51
N SER A 484 0.17 36.86 -18.45
CA SER A 484 1.51 37.40 -18.21
C SER A 484 1.53 38.93 -18.30
N ALA A 485 2.51 39.55 -17.63
CA ALA A 485 2.83 40.97 -17.82
C ALA A 485 3.68 41.23 -19.08
N ARG A 486 4.31 40.18 -19.64
CA ARG A 486 5.16 40.25 -20.83
C ARG A 486 4.67 39.30 -21.90
N GLN A 487 4.68 39.75 -23.15
CA GLN A 487 4.28 38.94 -24.31
C GLN A 487 5.17 37.70 -24.45
N ASP A 488 6.50 37.86 -24.45
CA ASP A 488 7.44 36.75 -24.62
C ASP A 488 7.23 35.65 -23.56
N ASP A 489 7.01 36.04 -22.30
CA ASP A 489 6.73 35.10 -21.22
C ASP A 489 5.44 34.29 -21.46
N ALA A 490 4.39 34.93 -21.98
CA ALA A 490 3.14 34.26 -22.33
C ALA A 490 3.37 33.28 -23.50
N GLU A 491 4.06 33.71 -24.55
CA GLU A 491 4.34 32.87 -25.70
C GLU A 491 5.18 31.64 -25.34
N ASP A 492 6.20 31.80 -24.51
CA ASP A 492 7.02 30.70 -24.02
C ASP A 492 6.22 29.74 -23.15
N GLU A 493 5.38 30.25 -22.24
CA GLU A 493 4.51 29.40 -21.41
C GLU A 493 3.51 28.61 -22.26
N ALA A 494 2.92 29.23 -23.29
CA ALA A 494 2.02 28.55 -24.21
C ALA A 494 2.74 27.44 -24.99
N ALA A 495 3.96 27.69 -25.45
CA ALA A 495 4.78 26.69 -26.14
C ALA A 495 5.16 25.52 -25.22
N ASP A 496 5.57 25.80 -23.99
CA ASP A 496 5.92 24.78 -22.99
C ASP A 496 4.69 23.94 -22.59
N ALA A 497 3.51 24.57 -22.49
CA ALA A 497 2.26 23.86 -22.24
C ALA A 497 1.87 22.91 -23.39
N ALA A 498 2.09 23.33 -24.66
CA ALA A 498 1.86 22.47 -25.81
C ALA A 498 2.81 21.26 -25.83
N LEU A 499 4.08 21.44 -25.45
CA LEU A 499 5.08 20.37 -25.37
C LEU A 499 4.82 19.39 -24.22
N ASP A 500 4.38 19.88 -23.06
CA ASP A 500 3.91 19.00 -21.96
C ASP A 500 2.71 18.16 -22.40
N ALA A 501 1.76 18.76 -23.12
CA ALA A 501 0.61 18.04 -23.65
C ALA A 501 1.02 16.95 -24.65
N ILE A 502 2.00 17.22 -25.52
CA ILE A 502 2.60 16.21 -26.41
C ILE A 502 3.17 15.04 -25.61
N ALA A 503 4.02 15.33 -24.60
CA ALA A 503 4.65 14.30 -23.78
C ALA A 503 3.61 13.44 -23.04
N ASN A 504 2.55 14.06 -22.51
CA ASN A 504 1.43 13.33 -21.91
C ASN A 504 0.65 12.49 -22.91
N ALA A 505 0.39 13.03 -24.10
CA ALA A 505 -0.33 12.32 -25.14
C ALA A 505 0.48 11.13 -25.69
N LEU A 506 1.82 11.22 -25.71
CA LEU A 506 2.72 10.09 -25.97
C LEU A 506 2.60 9.01 -24.89
N ALA A 507 2.64 9.38 -23.60
CA ALA A 507 2.51 8.43 -22.49
C ALA A 507 1.20 7.64 -22.53
N VAL A 508 0.10 8.30 -22.92
CA VAL A 508 -1.22 7.66 -23.09
C VAL A 508 -1.21 6.64 -24.24
N ARG A 509 -0.52 6.95 -25.35
CA ARG A 509 -0.43 6.07 -26.53
C ARG A 509 0.47 4.86 -26.32
N ILE A 510 1.41 4.91 -25.40
CA ILE A 510 2.26 3.77 -25.05
C ILE A 510 1.39 2.69 -24.38
N ALA A 511 1.26 1.52 -25.01
CA ALA A 511 0.45 0.42 -24.50
C ALA A 511 1.23 -0.57 -23.60
N ASN A 512 2.57 -0.53 -23.63
CA ASN A 512 3.43 -1.49 -22.95
C ASN A 512 3.23 -1.46 -21.40
N PRO A 513 2.76 -2.56 -20.77
CA PRO A 513 2.45 -2.57 -19.34
C PRO A 513 3.69 -2.50 -18.44
N ALA A 514 4.80 -3.14 -18.83
CA ALA A 514 6.05 -3.08 -18.08
C ALA A 514 6.64 -1.66 -18.08
N TRP A 515 6.54 -0.97 -19.23
CA TRP A 515 6.89 0.44 -19.33
C TRP A 515 6.02 1.30 -18.40
N LYS A 516 4.70 1.09 -18.38
CA LYS A 516 3.79 1.84 -17.50
C LYS A 516 4.10 1.66 -16.02
N LEU A 517 4.37 0.43 -15.60
CA LEU A 517 4.70 0.11 -14.21
C LEU A 517 6.06 0.69 -13.77
N SER A 518 6.97 0.92 -14.71
CA SER A 518 8.33 1.38 -14.40
C SER A 518 8.52 2.90 -14.58
N VAL A 519 7.91 3.48 -15.61
CA VAL A 519 8.20 4.87 -16.02
C VAL A 519 7.20 5.87 -15.45
N ILE A 520 5.90 5.53 -15.38
CA ILE A 520 4.87 6.45 -14.87
C ILE A 520 5.12 6.80 -13.38
N PRO A 521 5.44 5.85 -12.48
CA PRO A 521 5.66 6.17 -11.07
C PRO A 521 6.81 7.14 -10.82
N VAL A 522 7.79 7.22 -11.73
CA VAL A 522 8.95 8.12 -11.61
C VAL A 522 8.51 9.57 -11.47
N TYR A 523 7.46 9.99 -12.19
CA TYR A 523 7.06 11.41 -12.27
C TYR A 523 5.61 11.69 -11.88
N LYS A 524 4.72 10.69 -11.91
CA LYS A 524 3.28 10.92 -11.82
C LYS A 524 2.87 11.61 -10.52
N SER A 525 3.38 11.18 -9.37
CA SER A 525 3.06 11.81 -8.09
C SER A 525 3.46 13.28 -8.04
N ALA A 526 4.70 13.60 -8.45
CA ALA A 526 5.20 14.98 -8.49
C ALA A 526 4.42 15.85 -9.48
N ARG A 527 4.05 15.30 -10.65
CA ARG A 527 3.21 15.97 -11.64
C ARG A 527 1.83 16.28 -11.09
N ASP A 528 1.15 15.28 -10.53
CA ASP A 528 -0.20 15.42 -9.98
C ASP A 528 -0.21 16.40 -8.80
N ALA A 529 0.80 16.38 -7.93
CA ALA A 529 0.92 17.30 -6.81
C ALA A 529 1.07 18.76 -7.27
N LYS A 530 1.97 19.05 -8.22
CA LYS A 530 2.18 20.41 -8.75
C LYS A 530 0.94 20.94 -9.47
N LEU A 531 0.29 20.10 -10.28
CA LEU A 531 -0.94 20.47 -10.97
C LEU A 531 -2.10 20.67 -9.99
N ALA A 532 -2.26 19.80 -8.99
CA ALA A 532 -3.30 19.96 -7.97
C ALA A 532 -3.07 21.20 -7.09
N ALA A 533 -1.81 21.58 -6.83
CA ALA A 533 -1.47 22.82 -6.14
C ALA A 533 -1.82 24.06 -6.97
N PHE A 534 -1.59 24.02 -8.29
CA PHE A 534 -2.00 25.07 -9.22
C PHE A 534 -3.52 25.14 -9.37
N ASP A 535 -4.22 24.01 -9.50
CA ASP A 535 -5.67 23.96 -9.67
C ASP A 535 -6.43 24.47 -8.43
N ARG A 536 -5.87 24.23 -7.24
CA ARG A 536 -6.43 24.68 -5.95
C ARG A 536 -6.40 26.20 -5.81
N ASP A 537 -5.30 26.82 -6.22
CA ASP A 537 -5.14 28.27 -6.23
C ASP A 537 -4.30 28.71 -7.43
N PRO A 538 -4.95 28.97 -8.58
CA PRO A 538 -4.26 29.42 -9.79
C PRO A 538 -3.58 30.79 -9.65
N SER A 539 -3.92 31.56 -8.59
CA SER A 539 -3.31 32.87 -8.33
C SER A 539 -2.00 32.75 -7.57
N ASN A 540 -1.76 31.63 -6.87
CA ASN A 540 -0.57 31.38 -6.08
C ASN A 540 0.71 31.46 -6.94
N THR A 541 1.65 32.32 -6.57
CA THR A 541 2.88 32.53 -7.35
C THR A 541 3.83 31.34 -7.31
N SER A 542 3.84 30.55 -6.23
CA SER A 542 4.69 29.36 -6.11
C SER A 542 4.17 28.23 -6.99
N SER A 543 2.89 27.87 -6.86
CA SER A 543 2.27 26.81 -7.67
C SER A 543 2.37 27.09 -9.17
N ARG A 544 2.17 28.36 -9.58
CA ARG A 544 2.38 28.81 -10.96
C ARG A 544 3.81 28.62 -11.44
N ARG A 545 4.79 29.00 -10.61
CA ARG A 545 6.20 28.84 -10.93
C ARG A 545 6.56 27.36 -11.06
N ASP A 546 6.09 26.52 -10.15
CA ASP A 546 6.41 25.08 -10.14
C ASP A 546 5.86 24.36 -11.39
N VAL A 547 4.65 24.71 -11.83
CA VAL A 547 4.08 24.22 -13.09
C VAL A 547 4.84 24.74 -14.30
N ARG A 548 5.19 26.03 -14.33
CA ARG A 548 5.96 26.63 -15.44
C ARG A 548 7.34 25.98 -15.56
N GLU A 549 8.07 25.83 -14.46
CA GLU A 549 9.39 25.21 -14.42
C GLU A 549 9.33 23.73 -14.86
N ALA A 550 8.33 22.99 -14.39
CA ALA A 550 8.14 21.60 -14.78
C ALA A 550 7.83 21.46 -16.28
N ARG A 551 6.89 22.25 -16.82
CA ARG A 551 6.55 22.23 -18.25
C ARG A 551 7.75 22.63 -19.12
N ASN A 552 8.52 23.64 -18.69
CA ASN A 552 9.74 24.02 -19.36
C ASN A 552 10.74 22.86 -19.40
N ALA A 553 10.98 22.18 -18.26
CA ALA A 553 11.85 21.02 -18.20
C ALA A 553 11.38 19.88 -19.13
N VAL A 554 10.08 19.58 -19.14
CA VAL A 554 9.50 18.59 -20.08
C VAL A 554 9.75 19.01 -21.53
N GLY A 555 9.53 20.27 -21.88
CA GLY A 555 9.77 20.80 -23.22
C GLY A 555 11.24 20.71 -23.65
N ARG A 556 12.18 21.01 -22.75
CA ARG A 556 13.62 20.85 -23.00
C ARG A 556 14.00 19.38 -23.21
N MET A 557 13.58 18.50 -22.29
CA MET A 557 13.85 17.05 -22.37
C MET A 557 13.27 16.45 -23.66
N LEU A 558 12.01 16.77 -23.99
CA LEU A 558 11.34 16.27 -25.19
C LEU A 558 12.12 16.67 -26.44
N ARG A 559 12.57 17.93 -26.56
CA ARG A 559 13.40 18.35 -27.69
C ARG A 559 14.73 17.62 -27.72
N ALA A 560 15.43 17.53 -26.59
CA ALA A 560 16.73 16.88 -26.48
C ALA A 560 16.69 15.39 -26.86
N THR A 561 15.61 14.70 -26.52
CA THR A 561 15.48 13.25 -26.67
C THR A 561 14.64 12.83 -27.89
N SER A 562 13.93 13.74 -28.55
CA SER A 562 13.06 13.41 -29.70
C SER A 562 13.80 13.05 -30.99
N GLY A 563 15.12 13.22 -31.07
CA GLY A 563 15.90 12.96 -32.29
C GLY A 563 15.43 13.79 -33.49
N GLY A 564 14.93 15.01 -33.24
CA GLY A 564 14.41 15.94 -34.25
C GLY A 564 12.96 15.73 -34.66
N ALA A 565 12.25 14.76 -34.08
CA ALA A 565 10.84 14.48 -34.37
C ALA A 565 9.87 15.58 -33.87
N VAL A 566 10.31 16.39 -32.89
CA VAL A 566 9.55 17.54 -32.38
C VAL A 566 10.14 18.83 -32.96
N PRO A 567 9.31 19.73 -33.55
CA PRO A 567 9.79 21.00 -34.08
C PRO A 567 10.52 21.86 -33.04
N ALA A 568 11.59 22.55 -33.47
CA ALA A 568 12.35 23.45 -32.59
C ALA A 568 11.50 24.63 -32.08
N ALA A 569 10.58 25.12 -32.92
CA ALA A 569 9.63 26.18 -32.59
C ALA A 569 8.18 25.72 -32.90
N PRO A 570 7.16 26.31 -32.24
CA PRO A 570 5.76 26.04 -32.57
C PRO A 570 5.43 26.29 -34.04
N ASN A 571 4.57 25.45 -34.62
CA ASN A 571 4.10 25.59 -36.00
C ASN A 571 3.25 26.85 -36.19
N ALA A 572 2.53 27.27 -35.15
CA ALA A 572 1.77 28.52 -35.14
C ALA A 572 1.77 29.14 -33.74
N ARG A 573 1.65 30.47 -33.69
CA ARG A 573 1.51 31.27 -32.46
C ARG A 573 0.41 32.31 -32.65
N TYR A 574 -0.25 32.68 -31.56
CA TYR A 574 -1.19 33.80 -31.52
C TYR A 574 -1.19 34.42 -30.12
N TRP A 575 -1.33 35.74 -30.01
CA TRP A 575 -1.41 36.42 -28.72
C TRP A 575 -2.40 37.58 -28.74
N GLU A 576 -2.89 37.91 -27.55
CA GLU A 576 -3.82 39.00 -27.27
C GLU A 576 -3.27 39.86 -26.12
N GLU A 577 -3.23 41.18 -26.33
CA GLU A 577 -2.95 42.19 -25.31
C GLU A 577 -4.27 42.69 -24.73
N TYR A 578 -4.37 42.66 -23.41
CA TYR A 578 -5.49 43.18 -22.63
C TYR A 578 -5.01 44.35 -21.77
N THR A 579 -5.81 45.41 -21.70
CA THR A 579 -5.57 46.54 -20.78
C THR A 579 -6.65 46.58 -19.70
N GLY A 580 -6.24 46.46 -18.44
CA GLY A 580 -7.08 46.55 -17.24
C GLY A 580 -6.52 47.52 -16.20
N SER A 581 -7.09 47.52 -14.98
CA SER A 581 -6.66 48.40 -13.87
C SER A 581 -5.19 48.19 -13.47
N ASP A 582 -4.68 46.98 -13.68
CA ASP A 582 -3.35 46.54 -13.22
C ASP A 582 -2.29 46.59 -14.35
N GLY A 583 -2.57 47.35 -15.41
CA GLY A 583 -1.68 47.52 -16.56
C GLY A 583 -1.93 46.54 -17.72
N LYS A 584 -0.96 46.49 -18.64
CA LYS A 584 -1.01 45.60 -19.82
C LYS A 584 -0.77 44.15 -19.42
N ARG A 585 -1.56 43.25 -19.99
CA ARG A 585 -1.52 41.81 -19.76
C ARG A 585 -1.61 41.05 -21.07
N PHE A 586 -0.93 39.93 -21.18
CA PHE A 586 -0.84 39.11 -22.39
C PHE A 586 -1.37 37.71 -22.15
N LEU A 587 -2.14 37.21 -23.11
CA LEU A 587 -2.55 35.81 -23.24
C LEU A 587 -2.02 35.29 -24.57
N ALA A 588 -1.31 34.17 -24.56
CA ALA A 588 -0.74 33.58 -25.75
C ALA A 588 -1.15 32.12 -25.96
N PHE A 589 -1.04 31.71 -27.22
CA PHE A 589 -1.42 30.41 -27.73
C PHE A 589 -0.31 29.89 -28.63
N ALA A 590 0.01 28.61 -28.50
CA ALA A 590 1.01 27.96 -29.35
C ALA A 590 0.49 26.61 -29.83
N GLN A 591 0.64 26.35 -31.13
CA GLN A 591 0.32 25.06 -31.75
C GLN A 591 1.62 24.33 -32.11
N VAL A 592 1.71 23.06 -31.70
CA VAL A 592 2.79 22.15 -32.10
C VAL A 592 2.18 20.90 -32.71
N THR A 593 2.65 20.53 -33.89
CA THR A 593 2.16 19.40 -34.68
C THR A 593 3.29 18.41 -34.93
N ILE A 594 2.99 17.13 -34.77
CA ILE A 594 3.89 16.00 -35.03
C ILE A 594 3.25 15.13 -36.12
N GLY A 595 3.99 14.85 -37.20
CA GLY A 595 3.54 13.95 -38.26
C GLY A 595 3.41 12.50 -37.78
N ALA A 596 2.68 11.67 -38.53
CA ALA A 596 2.44 10.29 -38.14
C ALA A 596 3.73 9.46 -38.03
N THR A 597 4.67 9.67 -38.95
CA THR A 597 5.97 8.98 -38.98
C THR A 597 6.81 9.35 -37.76
N GLU A 598 6.91 10.64 -37.46
CA GLU A 598 7.63 11.16 -36.29
C GLU A 598 6.99 10.67 -34.99
N LEU A 599 5.66 10.65 -34.92
CA LEU A 599 4.92 10.18 -33.76
C LEU A 599 5.16 8.68 -33.49
N ALA A 600 5.13 7.85 -34.53
CA ALA A 600 5.40 6.42 -34.42
C ALA A 600 6.86 6.18 -33.95
N LYS A 601 7.82 6.89 -34.54
CA LYS A 601 9.24 6.82 -34.16
C LYS A 601 9.48 7.18 -32.70
N LEU A 602 8.79 8.21 -32.19
CA LEU A 602 8.88 8.60 -30.79
C LEU A 602 8.37 7.51 -29.83
N VAL A 603 7.22 6.91 -30.15
CA VAL A 603 6.67 5.82 -29.33
C VAL A 603 7.63 4.63 -29.30
N GLU A 604 8.15 4.23 -30.46
CA GLU A 604 9.16 3.17 -30.57
C GLU A 604 10.41 3.49 -29.74
N GLN A 605 10.97 4.69 -29.92
CA GLN A 605 12.20 5.11 -29.24
C GLN A 605 12.08 5.10 -27.71
N TYR A 606 10.99 5.62 -27.14
CA TYR A 606 10.80 5.66 -25.68
C TYR A 606 10.44 4.29 -25.08
N THR A 607 10.07 3.31 -25.90
CA THR A 607 9.67 1.98 -25.44
C THR A 607 10.69 0.90 -25.73
N ALA A 608 11.71 1.22 -26.55
CA ALA A 608 12.79 0.31 -26.92
C ALA A 608 13.65 -0.06 -25.69
N PRO A 609 13.57 -1.31 -25.19
CA PRO A 609 14.39 -1.73 -24.07
C PRO A 609 15.83 -1.98 -24.51
N GLN A 610 16.78 -1.65 -23.65
CA GLN A 610 18.20 -1.97 -23.80
C GLN A 610 18.67 -2.69 -22.56
N THR A 611 19.54 -3.69 -22.74
CA THR A 611 20.01 -4.52 -21.62
C THR A 611 21.53 -4.42 -21.52
N ALA A 612 22.02 -4.24 -20.30
CA ALA A 612 23.44 -4.36 -19.99
C ALA A 612 23.62 -4.91 -18.58
N LEU A 613 24.53 -5.88 -18.44
CA LEU A 613 25.02 -6.37 -17.14
C LEU A 613 23.92 -6.75 -16.13
N GLY A 614 22.81 -7.33 -16.63
CA GLY A 614 21.66 -7.74 -15.81
C GLY A 614 20.57 -6.68 -15.65
N ALA A 615 20.80 -5.42 -16.01
CA ALA A 615 19.77 -4.37 -16.00
C ALA A 615 19.11 -4.20 -17.38
N THR A 616 17.80 -4.06 -17.41
CA THR A 616 17.05 -3.57 -18.58
C THR A 616 16.61 -2.14 -18.33
N ALA A 617 16.81 -1.27 -19.31
CA ALA A 617 16.48 0.14 -19.22
C ALA A 617 15.79 0.65 -20.50
N VAL A 618 15.05 1.75 -20.38
CA VAL A 618 14.47 2.51 -21.49
C VAL A 618 14.93 3.98 -21.40
N SER A 619 14.93 4.69 -22.53
CA SER A 619 15.35 6.09 -22.56
C SER A 619 14.46 6.93 -21.65
N MET A 620 15.07 7.91 -20.95
CA MET A 620 14.34 8.76 -20.01
C MET A 620 13.17 9.44 -20.71
N PHE A 621 11.97 9.25 -20.15
CA PHE A 621 10.76 9.81 -20.73
C PHE A 621 10.60 11.29 -20.31
N PRO A 622 10.17 12.21 -21.20
CA PRO A 622 10.21 13.65 -20.93
C PRO A 622 9.40 14.10 -19.71
N LEU A 623 8.31 13.40 -19.36
CA LEU A 623 7.51 13.75 -18.18
C LEU A 623 8.27 13.59 -16.86
N VAL A 624 9.43 12.94 -16.85
CA VAL A 624 10.36 12.94 -15.70
C VAL A 624 10.74 14.36 -15.26
N GLY A 625 10.70 15.35 -16.16
CA GLY A 625 10.92 16.76 -15.83
C GLY A 625 9.98 17.32 -14.76
N TRP A 626 8.80 16.71 -14.56
CA TRP A 626 7.89 17.09 -13.47
C TRP A 626 8.48 16.83 -12.08
N ARG A 627 9.31 15.81 -11.94
CA ARG A 627 9.99 15.48 -10.68
C ARG A 627 11.44 15.97 -10.66
N TYR A 628 12.17 15.78 -11.76
CA TYR A 628 13.60 16.08 -11.85
C TYR A 628 13.88 17.15 -12.92
N PRO A 629 13.53 18.43 -12.68
CA PRO A 629 13.59 19.49 -13.69
C PRO A 629 15.01 19.88 -14.13
N LYS A 630 16.04 19.38 -13.43
CA LYS A 630 17.46 19.63 -13.71
C LYS A 630 18.12 18.57 -14.59
N LEU A 631 17.41 17.49 -14.92
CA LEU A 631 17.91 16.48 -15.85
C LEU A 631 17.57 16.90 -17.28
N ASP A 632 18.37 16.47 -18.25
CA ASP A 632 18.10 16.69 -19.68
C ASP A 632 17.98 15.36 -20.45
N HIS A 633 18.63 14.30 -19.97
CA HIS A 633 18.66 12.97 -20.58
C HIS A 633 18.98 11.89 -19.53
N GLY A 634 18.91 10.61 -19.94
CA GLY A 634 19.22 9.47 -19.08
C GLY A 634 18.59 8.16 -19.55
N ALA A 635 18.76 7.11 -18.75
CA ALA A 635 18.12 5.81 -18.93
C ALA A 635 17.43 5.35 -17.65
N ILE A 636 16.15 4.99 -17.72
CA ILE A 636 15.36 4.49 -16.58
C ILE A 636 15.49 2.98 -16.52
N ILE A 637 15.94 2.44 -15.38
CA ILE A 637 15.98 0.99 -15.14
C ILE A 637 14.55 0.48 -14.99
N THR A 638 14.10 -0.40 -15.87
CA THR A 638 12.75 -0.98 -15.86
C THR A 638 12.72 -2.39 -15.31
N LYS A 639 13.87 -3.06 -15.26
CA LYS A 639 14.02 -4.37 -14.63
C LYS A 639 15.46 -4.58 -14.21
N LEU A 640 15.66 -5.18 -13.04
CA LEU A 640 16.98 -5.60 -12.58
C LEU A 640 17.00 -7.13 -12.37
N GLY A 641 17.73 -7.82 -13.24
CA GLY A 641 17.99 -9.26 -13.15
C GLY A 641 19.36 -9.55 -12.53
N THR A 642 19.72 -10.83 -12.52
CA THR A 642 21.04 -11.28 -12.07
C THR A 642 22.13 -10.76 -12.99
N GLY A 643 23.13 -10.10 -12.41
CA GLY A 643 24.29 -9.57 -13.13
C GLY A 643 25.09 -8.55 -12.32
N PRO A 644 26.23 -8.07 -12.85
CA PRO A 644 27.15 -7.18 -12.14
C PRO A 644 26.53 -5.86 -11.63
N LEU A 645 25.43 -5.41 -12.25
CA LEU A 645 24.72 -4.20 -11.80
C LEU A 645 23.76 -4.45 -10.62
N GLN A 646 23.43 -5.70 -10.31
CA GLN A 646 22.59 -6.03 -9.15
C GLN A 646 23.32 -5.73 -7.82
N ASP A 647 24.61 -6.06 -7.77
CA ASP A 647 25.46 -5.90 -6.58
C ASP A 647 25.80 -4.44 -6.25
N LEU A 648 25.48 -3.51 -7.16
CA LEU A 648 25.66 -2.07 -6.99
C LEU A 648 24.59 -1.43 -6.10
N GLY A 649 23.54 -2.14 -5.69
CA GLY A 649 22.43 -1.56 -4.93
C GLY A 649 21.53 -0.65 -5.78
N LEU A 650 21.53 -0.85 -7.10
CA LEU A 650 20.57 -0.21 -8.00
C LEU A 650 19.17 -0.80 -7.79
N ALA A 651 18.15 -0.01 -8.11
CA ALA A 651 16.76 -0.44 -8.08
C ALA A 651 16.06 -0.10 -9.40
N GLU A 652 14.91 -0.74 -9.63
CA GLU A 652 14.00 -0.31 -10.69
C GLU A 652 13.55 1.14 -10.46
N GLN A 653 13.17 1.83 -11.55
CA GLN A 653 12.74 3.23 -11.59
C GLN A 653 13.87 4.27 -11.37
N TYR A 654 15.10 3.82 -11.09
CA TYR A 654 16.25 4.71 -11.02
C TYR A 654 16.66 5.22 -12.41
N VAL A 655 17.09 6.49 -12.49
CA VAL A 655 17.55 7.10 -13.75
C VAL A 655 19.08 7.15 -13.76
N VAL A 656 19.71 6.36 -14.62
CA VAL A 656 21.15 6.41 -14.84
C VAL A 656 21.47 7.60 -15.74
N VAL A 657 22.33 8.49 -15.26
CA VAL A 657 22.71 9.73 -15.96
C VAL A 657 24.16 9.73 -16.43
N SER A 658 25.03 8.92 -15.82
CA SER A 658 26.42 8.76 -16.27
C SER A 658 26.98 7.38 -15.92
N VAL A 659 27.89 6.88 -16.76
CA VAL A 659 28.71 5.68 -16.51
C VAL A 659 30.19 6.08 -16.67
N ALA A 660 30.99 5.83 -15.63
CA ALA A 660 32.42 6.18 -15.58
C ALA A 660 32.71 7.64 -15.98
N GLY A 661 31.85 8.57 -15.55
CA GLY A 661 31.99 10.01 -15.83
C GLY A 661 31.57 10.44 -17.24
N ARG A 662 31.09 9.52 -18.08
CA ARG A 662 30.53 9.81 -19.41
C ARG A 662 29.01 9.89 -19.34
N ASP A 663 28.42 10.87 -20.01
CA ASP A 663 26.98 11.10 -19.96
C ASP A 663 26.18 10.00 -20.69
N VAL A 664 25.06 9.61 -20.08
CA VAL A 664 24.11 8.64 -20.63
C VAL A 664 22.99 9.41 -21.31
N VAL A 665 23.06 9.57 -22.62
CA VAL A 665 22.08 10.35 -23.38
C VAL A 665 20.75 9.61 -23.61
N ASP A 666 20.77 8.28 -23.58
CA ASP A 666 19.62 7.39 -23.80
C ASP A 666 19.91 5.97 -23.30
N ALA A 667 18.95 5.04 -23.45
CA ALA A 667 19.16 3.66 -23.03
C ALA A 667 20.22 2.90 -23.85
N ALA A 668 20.42 3.27 -25.12
CA ALA A 668 21.42 2.60 -25.97
C ALA A 668 22.85 2.97 -25.56
N SER A 669 23.08 4.25 -25.29
CA SER A 669 24.34 4.75 -24.73
C SER A 669 24.60 4.20 -23.34
N PHE A 670 23.57 4.08 -22.47
CA PHE A 670 23.71 3.35 -21.20
C PHE A 670 24.25 1.94 -21.42
N ALA A 671 23.57 1.14 -22.26
CA ALA A 671 23.93 -0.25 -22.44
C ALA A 671 25.35 -0.41 -23.01
N LYS A 672 25.71 0.44 -23.98
CA LYS A 672 27.06 0.49 -24.56
C LYS A 672 28.10 0.88 -23.53
N LEU A 673 27.93 2.01 -22.84
CA LEU A 673 28.91 2.54 -21.88
C LEU A 673 29.13 1.58 -20.71
N ALA A 674 28.06 1.00 -20.17
CA ALA A 674 28.15 0.03 -19.08
C ALA A 674 28.90 -1.24 -19.50
N THR A 675 28.58 -1.79 -20.68
CA THR A 675 29.21 -3.01 -21.20
C THR A 675 30.69 -2.78 -21.54
N ASP A 676 31.01 -1.67 -22.21
CA ASP A 676 32.38 -1.30 -22.57
C ASP A 676 33.24 -1.12 -21.31
N GLU A 677 32.72 -0.39 -20.31
CA GLU A 677 33.45 -0.14 -19.07
C GLU A 677 33.67 -1.44 -18.28
N HIS A 678 32.64 -2.26 -18.12
CA HIS A 678 32.77 -3.53 -17.42
C HIS A 678 33.78 -4.46 -18.11
N THR A 679 33.71 -4.57 -19.44
CA THR A 679 34.68 -5.37 -20.22
C THR A 679 36.11 -4.88 -20.01
N ALA A 680 36.32 -3.56 -20.02
CA ALA A 680 37.63 -2.97 -19.78
C ALA A 680 38.14 -3.23 -18.35
N LEU A 681 37.26 -3.26 -17.35
CA LEU A 681 37.59 -3.50 -15.95
C LEU A 681 37.84 -4.98 -15.64
N VAL A 682 37.16 -5.92 -16.30
CA VAL A 682 37.40 -7.36 -16.11
C VAL A 682 38.85 -7.72 -16.44
N GLY A 683 39.46 -7.12 -17.46
CA GLY A 683 40.83 -7.44 -17.86
C GLY A 683 41.94 -6.90 -16.94
N LYS A 684 41.68 -5.84 -16.16
CA LYS A 684 42.71 -5.11 -15.39
C LYS A 684 42.36 -4.88 -13.92
N GLY A 685 41.15 -5.26 -13.50
CA GLY A 685 40.55 -4.86 -12.24
C GLY A 685 40.18 -3.36 -12.19
N GLY A 686 39.43 -2.95 -11.18
CA GLY A 686 39.14 -1.54 -10.93
C GLY A 686 37.72 -1.31 -10.40
N THR A 687 37.19 -0.10 -10.54
CA THR A 687 35.88 0.28 -9.98
C THR A 687 34.93 0.72 -11.07
N LEU A 688 33.81 0.00 -11.23
CA LEU A 688 32.71 0.41 -12.09
C LEU A 688 31.88 1.47 -11.34
N ARG A 689 31.69 2.65 -11.93
CA ARG A 689 30.97 3.78 -11.32
C ARG A 689 29.79 4.22 -12.18
N LEU A 690 28.63 4.41 -11.56
CA LEU A 690 27.42 4.93 -12.18
C LEU A 690 26.91 6.12 -11.37
N LYS A 691 26.52 7.20 -12.05
CA LYS A 691 25.80 8.31 -11.43
C LYS A 691 24.30 8.15 -11.72
N VAL A 692 23.48 8.20 -10.67
CA VAL A 692 22.08 7.79 -10.72
C VAL A 692 21.19 8.75 -9.93
N GLN A 693 20.09 9.19 -10.55
CA GLN A 693 19.00 9.88 -9.87
C GLN A 693 18.06 8.84 -9.23
N ALA A 694 18.18 8.67 -7.91
CA ALA A 694 17.45 7.66 -7.14
C ALA A 694 16.25 8.21 -6.34
N ALA A 695 16.33 9.48 -5.94
CA ALA A 695 15.31 10.19 -5.16
C ALA A 695 15.42 11.69 -5.45
N ASP A 696 14.63 12.52 -4.78
CA ASP A 696 14.73 13.97 -4.92
C ASP A 696 16.09 14.49 -4.41
N GLY A 697 16.64 15.51 -5.09
CA GLY A 697 17.99 16.03 -4.82
C GLY A 697 18.99 15.77 -5.96
N ALA A 698 20.28 15.81 -5.66
CA ALA A 698 21.33 15.59 -6.66
C ALA A 698 21.54 14.09 -6.97
N PRO A 699 21.90 13.72 -8.22
CA PRO A 699 22.26 12.34 -8.55
C PRO A 699 23.41 11.83 -7.69
N ARG A 700 23.32 10.58 -7.23
CA ARG A 700 24.29 9.90 -6.36
C ARG A 700 25.19 8.97 -7.16
N GLU A 701 26.42 8.77 -6.71
CA GLU A 701 27.34 7.80 -7.29
C GLU A 701 27.18 6.42 -6.63
N PHE A 702 27.10 5.38 -7.46
CA PHE A 702 27.10 3.98 -7.09
C PHE A 702 28.35 3.34 -7.68
N ALA A 703 29.09 2.57 -6.88
CA ALA A 703 30.38 2.03 -7.27
C ALA A 703 30.59 0.59 -6.77
N THR A 704 31.20 -0.25 -7.60
CA THR A 704 31.58 -1.63 -7.22
C THR A 704 32.94 -2.00 -7.78
N ALA A 705 33.68 -2.84 -7.06
CA ALA A 705 35.00 -3.29 -7.46
C ALA A 705 34.90 -4.54 -8.35
N ILE A 706 35.51 -4.48 -9.53
CA ILE A 706 35.71 -5.62 -10.42
C ILE A 706 37.11 -6.17 -10.16
N LYS A 707 37.18 -7.45 -9.77
CA LYS A 707 38.47 -8.12 -9.51
C LYS A 707 39.16 -8.50 -10.83
N PRO A 708 40.49 -8.37 -10.93
CA PRO A 708 41.23 -8.93 -12.06
C PRO A 708 41.20 -10.47 -12.01
N PRO A 709 41.40 -11.16 -13.15
CA PRO A 709 41.55 -12.61 -13.17
C PRO A 709 42.75 -13.04 -12.31
N GLU A 710 42.55 -14.08 -11.46
CA GLU A 710 43.65 -14.70 -10.72
C GLU A 710 44.66 -15.30 -11.70
N VAL A 711 45.92 -14.87 -11.58
CA VAL A 711 47.03 -15.51 -12.29
C VAL A 711 47.42 -16.73 -11.46
N ASP A 712 47.06 -17.93 -11.93
CA ASP A 712 47.49 -19.19 -11.31
C ASP A 712 49.03 -19.27 -11.29
N THR A 713 49.63 -19.08 -10.12
CA THR A 713 51.02 -19.47 -9.89
C THR A 713 51.08 -21.00 -9.74
N PRO A 714 51.90 -21.73 -10.53
CA PRO A 714 51.91 -23.18 -10.49
C PRO A 714 52.36 -23.71 -9.12
N ASN A 715 51.53 -24.56 -8.53
CA ASN A 715 51.71 -25.21 -7.25
C ASN A 715 52.89 -26.22 -7.28
N THR A 716 53.99 -25.93 -6.60
CA THR A 716 55.07 -26.90 -6.38
C THR A 716 54.71 -27.83 -5.22
N GLY A 717 54.17 -29.01 -5.53
CA GLY A 717 53.96 -30.09 -4.56
C GLY A 717 55.23 -30.92 -4.29
N ARG A 718 55.49 -31.21 -3.01
CA ARG A 718 56.20 -32.36 -2.38
C ARG A 718 56.72 -31.90 -1.01
N GLY A 719 56.65 -32.63 0.09
CA GLY A 719 56.21 -33.99 0.38
C GLY A 719 56.25 -34.24 1.89
N SER A 720 55.56 -35.31 2.29
CA SER A 720 55.55 -35.89 3.63
C SER A 720 56.94 -36.40 4.06
N GLY A 721 57.33 -36.15 5.32
CA GLY A 721 58.43 -36.88 5.95
C GLY A 721 58.94 -36.30 7.27
N GLY A 722 58.78 -37.06 8.36
CA GLY A 722 59.83 -37.19 9.38
C GLY A 722 59.76 -36.33 10.65
N ARG A 723 59.36 -36.95 11.75
CA ARG A 723 59.70 -36.60 13.14
C ARG A 723 61.23 -36.61 13.30
N ASN A 724 61.85 -35.55 13.83
CA ASN A 724 62.99 -35.70 14.74
C ASN A 724 63.25 -34.46 15.61
N THR A 725 63.87 -34.74 16.76
CA THR A 725 64.19 -33.91 17.91
C THR A 725 65.45 -33.06 17.72
N GLY A 726 65.59 -32.00 18.53
CA GLY A 726 66.90 -31.51 19.01
C GLY A 726 67.37 -30.13 18.54
N GLY A 727 67.39 -29.18 19.48
CA GLY A 727 68.51 -28.29 19.81
C GLY A 727 69.24 -27.48 18.73
N GLY A 728 69.21 -26.15 18.91
CA GLY A 728 70.44 -25.37 19.06
C GLY A 728 71.18 -24.88 17.81
N ASN A 729 70.95 -23.60 17.52
CA ASN A 729 71.96 -22.56 17.27
C ASN A 729 72.79 -22.53 15.96
N THR A 730 72.96 -21.29 15.48
CA THR A 730 74.00 -20.72 14.62
C THR A 730 73.99 -20.94 13.09
N GLY A 731 74.11 -19.82 12.38
CA GLY A 731 75.21 -19.65 11.41
C GLY A 731 74.89 -19.91 9.94
N GLY A 732 74.11 -19.04 9.30
CA GLY A 732 74.01 -18.98 7.84
C GLY A 732 75.17 -18.19 7.23
N ILE A 733 76.06 -18.90 6.52
CA ILE A 733 76.96 -18.39 5.48
C ILE A 733 76.89 -19.48 4.39
N ASN A 734 76.62 -19.25 3.09
CA ASN A 734 77.51 -18.57 2.14
C ASN A 734 76.96 -18.58 0.69
N VAL A 735 77.51 -17.67 -0.13
CA VAL A 735 77.83 -17.80 -1.59
C VAL A 735 76.65 -17.55 -2.57
N TRP A 736 76.60 -16.40 -3.28
CA TRP A 736 77.28 -16.07 -4.56
C TRP A 736 77.09 -17.20 -5.61
N ASP A 737 76.71 -17.04 -6.88
CA ASP A 737 76.60 -15.93 -7.81
C ASP A 737 75.96 -16.56 -9.07
N LYS A 738 75.11 -15.86 -9.82
CA LYS A 738 75.08 -15.96 -11.30
C LYS A 738 74.11 -14.94 -11.90
N PHE A 739 74.73 -13.85 -12.37
CA PHE A 739 74.30 -12.90 -13.39
C PHE A 739 73.11 -11.99 -12.99
N GLY A 740 73.24 -10.67 -12.88
CA GLY A 740 74.28 -9.75 -13.32
C GLY A 740 73.63 -8.51 -13.95
N GLY A 741 73.83 -7.34 -13.34
CA GLY A 741 73.67 -6.00 -13.95
C GLY A 741 72.23 -5.46 -14.04
N GLY A 742 71.93 -4.22 -13.66
CA GLY A 742 72.77 -3.15 -13.13
C GLY A 742 71.95 -1.90 -12.78
N LYS A 743 72.49 -1.16 -11.79
CA LYS A 743 72.54 0.30 -11.58
C LYS A 743 71.23 1.13 -11.65
N GLY A 744 70.93 1.78 -10.52
CA GLY A 744 69.81 2.70 -10.23
C GLY A 744 69.87 4.08 -10.93
N PRO A 745 69.50 5.23 -10.29
CA PRO A 745 69.27 5.48 -8.86
C PRO A 745 67.95 6.23 -8.53
N GLY A 746 67.65 6.33 -7.23
CA GLY A 746 66.99 7.52 -6.67
C GLY A 746 65.60 7.33 -6.06
N ARG A 747 65.55 6.94 -4.78
CA ARG A 747 64.65 7.60 -3.84
C ARG A 747 65.16 7.45 -2.41
N ASP A 748 65.24 8.61 -1.77
CA ASP A 748 65.71 8.85 -0.42
C ASP A 748 64.85 8.18 0.66
N ASP A 749 65.54 7.89 1.75
CA ASP A 749 65.10 7.33 3.02
C ASP A 749 64.12 8.27 3.76
N PRO A 750 63.01 7.74 4.32
CA PRO A 750 62.04 8.49 5.10
C PRO A 750 62.41 8.57 6.59
N THR A 751 62.89 9.73 7.02
CA THR A 751 62.78 10.18 8.42
C THR A 751 62.45 11.66 8.50
N GLN A 752 61.20 12.02 8.13
CA GLN A 752 60.42 13.13 8.71
C GLN A 752 58.93 12.80 8.69
#